data_AF-A0A395P1U2-F1
#
_entry.id   AF-A0A395P1U2-F1
#
_cell.length_a   1.000
_cell.length_b   1.000
_cell.length_c   1.000
_cell.angle_alpha   90.00
_cell.angle_beta   90.00
_cell.angle_gamma   90.00
#
_symmetry.space_group_name_H-M   'P 1'
#
loop_
_entity.id
_entity.type
_entity.pdbx_description
1 polymer ?
#
loop_
_entity_poly.entity_id
_entity_poly.type
_entity_poly.pdbx_seq_one_letter_code
_entity_poly.pdbx_strand_id
1 'polypeptide(L)'
;MALTQPEMTDLGSTEVSSTDGEVRIEPKTGLNAQEMPSLEAPATTAAPSLEPPPDGGLRAWLQIVAGHLVVFNTWGYIISFGIFQPHYVQTLNLEPSSVSWIGSIQTCLVFLVGTFSGRAFDAGYYRTVLVAGFLMQLVGIFTTSVATTYWQLFLAQGLCQGLGCGLVFAPTIANMSTYFTTKKTLALSAAACGGGTGGVIFPLIAQQLIPKVGFGWAVRVMGLVVLVTSVMVVLLVRTRLPPRKAGPLVDWAAFKEMTYVLFAISMFITLWATYFAYYYARAYSLDRLDGSQSISFNMLMIINAIGVPGRLVPAYLADRYFGAVNMFIPTILAAAVCIFAWAGVSSITGDYVWVVFFGFFGAGIQGMFPATTAGLTKDLSKAGVRIGMIFTIISVAALTGPPLAGKLVAVAHGSYIGAQMWGGVCLIVGAIFLTGARWASKREDAKTRIKHHSLATIGNCSILQTCQQRHGSAAAVSELCDDPTSCRLSDSLLMVCHNPVRAVCALASEPLADSCCAQDASTSLAPSLLRRAQSLSVEHDDLQKSLNSSFDASKAKRAGELGRVASALRAWEKAQSSISELTSMAEDPDQDPDLASIARDELEGERAKLDLLERKLKESLTPRHAFADFPCMIEFRPGPGGLEGRYFTDTLFKMYKALCVRRGYRANVLKYEMAEAAGDQSSSSGEQPVQEAILEIQDQGAYDIFRGEAGMHRVQRIPSTESKGRVHTSAVALWVLPSFPEGGSGGDNVDVDDPESDFYVNPTEVKIETMRARGAGGQHVNKTESAIRMTHMPTGTVVSMQDHRSQQRNREDAWKMLRSRIASQRAEQREEEAAKLRSSVLSQAQITRGDKIRTYNYNQDRCTDHRAGLDVHNLPNVLEGGETLDKVMEAAREWLVGKEVELLVMEEEAKAKK
;
A
#
# COMPACT_ATOMS: atom_id res chain seq x y z
N MET A 1 1.70 -73.05 -18.73
CA MET A 1 0.35 -73.63 -18.86
C MET A 1 -0.56 -72.49 -19.29
N ALA A 2 -1.00 -72.54 -20.57
CA ALA A 2 -1.96 -71.71 -21.32
C ALA A 2 -1.94 -70.17 -21.13
N LEU A 3 -1.45 -69.35 -22.09
CA LEU A 3 -2.05 -68.96 -23.39
C LEU A 3 -3.37 -68.18 -23.17
N THR A 4 -3.57 -66.92 -23.63
CA THR A 4 -3.56 -66.49 -25.05
C THR A 4 -3.53 -64.94 -25.21
N GLN A 5 -2.56 -64.42 -25.97
CA GLN A 5 -2.79 -63.58 -27.18
C GLN A 5 -2.46 -64.49 -28.40
N PRO A 6 -2.52 -64.11 -29.71
CA PRO A 6 -2.87 -62.85 -30.42
C PRO A 6 -3.87 -63.12 -31.60
N GLU A 7 -4.16 -62.22 -32.54
CA GLU A 7 -3.66 -62.15 -33.95
C GLU A 7 -4.70 -61.31 -34.78
N MET A 8 -4.50 -60.68 -35.96
CA MET A 8 -3.42 -60.52 -36.94
C MET A 8 -3.87 -59.47 -38.00
N THR A 9 -2.97 -59.15 -38.95
CA THR A 9 -3.13 -58.66 -40.36
C THR A 9 -2.88 -57.17 -40.62
N ASP A 10 -2.11 -56.72 -41.62
CA ASP A 10 -1.20 -57.36 -42.58
C ASP A 10 -0.29 -56.26 -43.23
N LEU A 11 0.79 -56.71 -43.87
CA LEU A 11 1.87 -55.99 -44.54
C LEU A 11 1.52 -55.43 -45.94
N GLY A 12 2.39 -54.53 -46.43
CA GLY A 12 2.61 -54.21 -47.85
C GLY A 12 2.35 -52.73 -48.18
N SER A 13 3.10 -52.01 -49.00
CA SER A 13 4.36 -52.19 -49.73
C SER A 13 4.69 -50.82 -50.35
N THR A 14 5.98 -50.56 -50.52
CA THR A 14 6.65 -49.51 -51.32
C THR A 14 5.91 -48.94 -52.54
N GLU A 15 6.03 -47.62 -52.78
CA GLU A 15 6.64 -47.05 -54.00
C GLU A 15 6.81 -45.52 -53.94
N VAL A 16 7.93 -45.03 -54.49
CA VAL A 16 8.25 -43.62 -54.73
C VAL A 16 8.07 -43.35 -56.22
N SER A 17 7.39 -42.27 -56.61
CA SER A 17 7.49 -41.69 -57.95
C SER A 17 7.28 -40.18 -57.93
N SER A 18 8.20 -39.49 -58.58
CA SER A 18 8.25 -38.07 -58.95
C SER A 18 7.15 -37.63 -59.91
N THR A 19 6.78 -36.34 -59.92
CA THR A 19 6.83 -35.43 -61.11
C THR A 19 6.36 -34.00 -60.78
N ASP A 20 6.98 -33.03 -61.44
CA ASP A 20 6.70 -31.60 -61.50
C ASP A 20 5.26 -31.23 -61.94
N GLY A 21 4.80 -30.02 -61.59
CA GLY A 21 3.63 -29.42 -62.23
C GLY A 21 2.98 -28.28 -61.44
N GLU A 22 3.34 -27.05 -61.80
CA GLU A 22 2.71 -25.79 -61.41
C GLU A 22 1.25 -25.69 -61.91
N VAL A 23 0.26 -25.47 -61.02
CA VAL A 23 -1.09 -24.98 -61.44
C VAL A 23 -1.68 -24.04 -60.38
N ARG A 24 -1.92 -22.80 -60.84
CA ARG A 24 -2.67 -21.70 -60.20
C ARG A 24 -4.18 -21.98 -60.18
N ILE A 25 -4.87 -21.76 -59.06
CA ILE A 25 -6.34 -21.68 -59.01
C ILE A 25 -6.78 -20.57 -58.03
N GLU A 26 -7.57 -19.63 -58.54
CA GLU A 26 -8.39 -18.68 -57.80
C GLU A 26 -9.89 -19.11 -57.84
N PRO A 27 -10.76 -18.53 -57.01
CA PRO A 27 -11.58 -19.27 -56.06
C PRO A 27 -12.98 -19.61 -56.58
N LYS A 28 -13.57 -20.70 -56.04
CA LYS A 28 -15.03 -20.86 -55.99
C LYS A 28 -15.51 -21.38 -54.64
N THR A 29 -16.58 -20.72 -54.24
CA THR A 29 -17.41 -20.80 -53.05
C THR A 29 -18.06 -22.16 -52.81
N GLY A 30 -18.20 -22.47 -51.51
CA GLY A 30 -19.27 -23.31 -50.96
C GLY A 30 -18.84 -24.70 -50.53
N LEU A 31 -18.72 -24.93 -49.22
CA LEU A 31 -19.53 -25.92 -48.48
C LEU A 31 -19.22 -25.89 -46.97
N ASN A 32 -20.24 -26.23 -46.18
CA ASN A 32 -20.36 -26.24 -44.72
C ASN A 32 -19.13 -26.72 -43.93
N ALA A 33 -18.77 -25.95 -42.90
CA ALA A 33 -17.92 -26.40 -41.80
C ALA A 33 -18.80 -26.71 -40.57
N GLN A 34 -19.21 -27.96 -40.44
CA GLN A 34 -19.54 -28.56 -39.14
C GLN A 34 -18.25 -29.14 -38.55
N GLU A 35 -17.96 -28.73 -37.32
CA GLU A 35 -17.06 -29.34 -36.34
C GLU A 35 -15.60 -29.60 -36.77
N MET A 36 -14.77 -28.58 -36.62
CA MET A 36 -13.37 -28.77 -36.22
C MET A 36 -13.22 -28.25 -34.78
N PRO A 37 -12.64 -29.02 -33.84
CA PRO A 37 -12.36 -28.54 -32.50
C PRO A 37 -11.31 -27.45 -32.60
N SER A 38 -11.66 -26.23 -32.20
CA SER A 38 -10.70 -25.15 -32.01
C SER A 38 -9.67 -25.62 -30.98
N LEU A 39 -8.43 -25.80 -31.44
CA LEU A 39 -7.27 -25.87 -30.57
C LEU A 39 -7.22 -24.54 -29.81
N GLU A 40 -7.80 -24.54 -28.61
CA GLU A 40 -7.62 -23.47 -27.63
C GLU A 40 -6.12 -23.29 -27.41
N ALA A 41 -5.61 -22.11 -27.77
CA ALA A 41 -4.34 -21.65 -27.23
C ALA A 41 -4.48 -21.68 -25.70
N PRO A 42 -3.54 -22.32 -24.98
CA PRO A 42 -3.63 -22.40 -23.53
C PRO A 42 -3.64 -20.98 -22.98
N ALA A 43 -4.74 -20.62 -22.30
CA ALA A 43 -4.87 -19.37 -21.58
C ALA A 43 -3.61 -19.16 -20.73
N THR A 44 -2.76 -18.22 -21.13
CA THR A 44 -1.69 -17.71 -20.27
C THR A 44 -2.38 -17.02 -19.11
N THR A 45 -2.53 -17.75 -18.02
CA THR A 45 -2.99 -17.26 -16.73
C THR A 45 -2.19 -16.02 -16.36
N ALA A 46 -2.79 -14.84 -16.54
CA ALA A 46 -2.32 -13.62 -15.93
C ALA A 46 -2.11 -13.87 -14.42
N ALA A 47 -0.97 -13.44 -13.88
CA ALA A 47 -0.71 -13.59 -12.46
C ALA A 47 -1.83 -12.89 -11.67
N PRO A 48 -2.46 -13.55 -10.68
CA PRO A 48 -3.59 -12.97 -9.96
C PRO A 48 -3.12 -11.69 -9.26
N SER A 49 -3.74 -10.56 -9.62
CA SER A 49 -3.59 -9.30 -8.88
C SER A 49 -3.97 -9.55 -7.42
N LEU A 50 -3.07 -9.21 -6.50
CA LEU A 50 -3.28 -9.46 -5.08
C LEU A 50 -4.47 -8.61 -4.59
N GLU A 51 -5.63 -9.23 -4.37
CA GLU A 51 -6.78 -8.59 -3.72
C GLU A 51 -6.31 -7.84 -2.46
N PRO A 52 -6.80 -6.63 -2.14
CA PRO A 52 -6.36 -5.87 -0.96
C PRO A 52 -6.66 -6.62 0.35
N PRO A 53 -5.95 -6.32 1.46
CA PRO A 53 -6.18 -7.01 2.72
C PRO A 53 -7.62 -6.79 3.21
N PRO A 54 -8.34 -7.85 3.64
CA PRO A 54 -9.77 -7.75 3.93
C PRO A 54 -10.09 -6.91 5.16
N ASP A 55 -9.11 -6.65 6.05
CA ASP A 55 -9.24 -5.79 7.24
C ASP A 55 -10.42 -6.13 8.17
N GLY A 56 -10.85 -7.39 8.11
CA GLY A 56 -12.03 -7.91 8.80
C GLY A 56 -12.64 -9.14 8.11
N GLY A 57 -13.85 -9.49 8.52
CA GLY A 57 -14.57 -10.68 8.05
C GLY A 57 -14.19 -11.96 8.77
N LEU A 58 -15.06 -12.98 8.68
CA LEU A 58 -14.91 -14.25 9.39
C LEU A 58 -13.56 -14.92 9.07
N ARG A 59 -13.16 -14.93 7.80
CA ARG A 59 -11.90 -15.57 7.37
C ARG A 59 -10.66 -14.93 8.02
N ALA A 60 -10.60 -13.60 8.11
CA ALA A 60 -9.46 -12.90 8.72
C ALA A 60 -9.42 -13.12 10.23
N TRP A 61 -10.57 -13.03 10.92
CA TRP A 61 -10.64 -13.26 12.37
C TRP A 61 -10.36 -14.72 12.75
N LEU A 62 -10.73 -15.69 11.91
CA LEU A 62 -10.33 -17.09 12.11
C LEU A 62 -8.81 -17.28 12.06
N GLN A 63 -8.07 -16.47 11.29
CA GLN A 63 -6.60 -16.50 11.32
C GLN A 63 -6.05 -15.96 12.64
N ILE A 64 -6.71 -14.97 13.26
CA ILE A 64 -6.35 -14.46 14.59
C ILE A 64 -6.65 -15.49 15.67
N VAL A 65 -7.76 -16.23 15.58
CA VAL A 65 -8.06 -17.35 16.48
C VAL A 65 -7.02 -18.46 16.33
N ALA A 66 -6.67 -18.83 15.09
CA ALA A 66 -5.59 -19.79 14.84
C ALA A 66 -4.26 -19.31 15.44
N GLY A 67 -3.92 -18.03 15.24
CA GLY A 67 -2.74 -17.42 15.84
C GLY A 67 -2.76 -17.44 17.37
N HIS A 68 -3.90 -17.15 17.98
CA HIS A 68 -4.09 -17.25 19.43
C HIS A 68 -3.77 -18.65 19.94
N LEU A 69 -4.26 -19.70 19.27
CA LEU A 69 -3.98 -21.09 19.64
C LEU A 69 -2.51 -21.48 19.45
N VAL A 70 -1.83 -20.94 18.42
CA VAL A 70 -0.38 -21.13 18.25
C VAL A 70 0.40 -20.47 19.40
N VAL A 71 0.07 -19.23 19.76
CA VAL A 71 0.70 -18.52 20.87
C VAL A 71 0.39 -19.20 22.21
N PHE A 72 -0.83 -19.73 22.37
CA PHE A 72 -1.26 -20.54 23.50
C PHE A 72 -0.38 -21.78 23.68
N ASN A 73 -0.16 -22.56 22.62
CA ASN A 73 0.67 -23.76 22.68
C ASN A 73 2.16 -23.46 22.89
N THR A 74 2.65 -22.35 22.33
CA THR A 74 4.08 -21.97 22.43
C THR A 74 4.38 -21.33 23.78
N TRP A 75 3.95 -20.08 23.96
CA TRP A 75 4.27 -19.29 25.15
C TRP A 75 3.55 -19.79 26.39
N GLY A 76 2.31 -20.29 26.25
CA GLY A 76 1.58 -20.83 27.40
C GLY A 76 2.28 -22.03 28.04
N TYR A 77 2.79 -22.96 27.23
CA TYR A 77 3.57 -24.08 27.75
C TYR A 77 4.92 -23.60 28.32
N ILE A 78 5.64 -22.70 27.63
CA ILE A 78 6.94 -22.17 28.09
C ILE A 78 6.83 -21.57 29.49
N ILE A 79 5.74 -20.84 29.78
CA ILE A 79 5.49 -20.24 31.10
C ILE A 79 5.39 -21.30 32.21
N SER A 80 4.97 -22.54 31.90
CA SER A 80 4.93 -23.65 32.86
C SER A 80 6.30 -24.12 33.33
N PHE A 81 7.38 -23.72 32.63
CA PHE A 81 8.74 -23.95 33.10
C PHE A 81 8.98 -23.37 34.50
N GLY A 82 8.26 -22.32 34.90
CA GLY A 82 8.33 -21.79 36.25
C GLY A 82 7.93 -22.79 37.35
N ILE A 83 7.10 -23.79 37.02
CA ILE A 83 6.72 -24.91 37.90
C ILE A 83 7.67 -26.10 37.68
N PHE A 84 8.11 -26.35 36.44
CA PHE A 84 9.01 -27.47 36.13
C PHE A 84 10.41 -27.27 36.70
N GLN A 85 10.93 -26.05 36.72
CA GLN A 85 12.27 -25.75 37.22
C GLN A 85 12.50 -26.21 38.68
N PRO A 86 11.68 -25.82 39.67
CA PRO A 86 11.87 -26.31 41.04
C PRO A 86 11.67 -27.82 41.14
N HIS A 87 10.78 -28.41 40.35
CA HIS A 87 10.59 -29.86 40.29
C HIS A 87 11.85 -30.59 39.78
N TYR A 88 12.50 -30.08 38.73
CA TYR A 88 13.74 -30.63 38.20
C TYR A 88 14.92 -30.48 39.16
N VAL A 89 15.05 -29.32 39.81
CA VAL A 89 16.07 -29.08 40.84
C VAL A 89 15.96 -30.10 41.96
N GLN A 90 14.75 -30.31 42.47
CA GLN A 90 14.49 -31.27 43.54
C GLN A 90 14.72 -32.73 43.10
N THR A 91 14.22 -33.11 41.93
CA THR A 91 14.23 -34.51 41.47
C THR A 91 15.61 -34.95 40.97
N LEU A 92 16.36 -34.06 40.31
CA LEU A 92 17.68 -34.35 39.75
C LEU A 92 18.83 -33.97 40.69
N ASN A 93 18.53 -33.27 41.79
CA ASN A 93 19.52 -32.74 42.74
C ASN A 93 20.60 -31.88 42.05
N LEU A 94 20.17 -30.97 41.16
CA LEU A 94 21.03 -30.08 40.38
C LEU A 94 20.86 -28.62 40.80
N GLU A 95 21.89 -27.81 40.56
CA GLU A 95 21.84 -26.38 40.84
C GLU A 95 20.75 -25.67 39.99
N PRO A 96 19.96 -24.73 40.56
CA PRO A 96 18.94 -23.97 39.82
C PRO A 96 19.45 -23.27 38.56
N SER A 97 20.70 -22.81 38.58
CA SER A 97 21.38 -22.18 37.44
C SER A 97 21.56 -23.14 36.27
N SER A 98 21.93 -24.40 36.54
CA SER A 98 22.11 -25.44 35.53
C SER A 98 20.78 -25.82 34.88
N VAL A 99 19.72 -25.95 35.67
CA VAL A 99 18.37 -26.27 35.16
C VAL A 99 17.79 -25.13 34.32
N SER A 100 18.09 -23.87 34.66
CA SER A 100 17.56 -22.70 33.94
C SER A 100 17.96 -22.65 32.45
N TRP A 101 19.08 -23.28 32.07
CA TRP A 101 19.50 -23.41 30.67
C TRP A 101 18.47 -24.10 29.78
N ILE A 102 17.65 -25.02 30.33
CA ILE A 102 16.59 -25.70 29.57
C ILE A 102 15.56 -24.68 29.07
N GLY A 103 15.06 -23.80 29.96
CA GLY A 103 14.09 -22.77 29.59
C GLY A 103 14.70 -21.65 28.74
N SER A 104 15.96 -21.28 29.00
CA SER A 104 16.67 -20.25 28.24
C SER A 104 16.94 -20.68 26.79
N ILE A 105 17.42 -21.92 26.57
CA ILE A 105 17.64 -22.43 25.21
C ILE A 105 16.32 -22.61 24.47
N GLN A 106 15.28 -23.07 25.17
CA GLN A 106 13.93 -23.19 24.62
C GLN A 106 13.42 -21.85 24.08
N THR A 107 13.52 -20.79 24.90
CA THR A 107 13.10 -19.43 24.52
C THR A 107 13.98 -18.85 23.40
N CYS A 108 15.29 -19.11 23.43
CA CYS A 108 16.21 -18.71 22.37
C CYS A 108 15.80 -19.31 21.01
N LEU A 109 15.53 -20.62 20.97
CA LEU A 109 15.19 -21.34 19.74
C LEU A 109 13.84 -20.90 19.15
N VAL A 110 12.88 -20.47 19.98
CA VAL A 110 11.61 -19.88 19.50
C VAL A 110 11.87 -18.69 18.58
N PHE A 111 12.86 -17.86 18.91
CA PHE A 111 13.19 -16.66 18.15
C PHE A 111 14.24 -16.91 17.06
N LEU A 112 15.28 -17.72 17.34
CA LEU A 112 16.40 -17.99 16.44
C LEU A 112 15.96 -18.68 15.14
N VAL A 113 15.00 -19.60 15.22
CA VAL A 113 14.47 -20.32 14.05
C VAL A 113 13.62 -19.40 13.16
N GLY A 114 13.22 -18.22 13.68
CA GLY A 114 12.28 -17.31 13.02
C GLY A 114 12.70 -16.89 11.61
N THR A 115 14.00 -16.69 11.34
CA THR A 115 14.49 -16.36 9.98
C THR A 115 14.26 -17.51 9.00
N PHE A 116 14.48 -18.76 9.42
CA PHE A 116 14.33 -19.94 8.56
C PHE A 116 12.85 -20.27 8.33
N SER A 117 12.06 -20.29 9.40
CA SER A 117 10.63 -20.58 9.33
C SER A 117 9.87 -19.46 8.60
N GLY A 118 10.21 -18.19 8.86
CA GLY A 118 9.67 -17.03 8.15
C GLY A 118 9.98 -17.06 6.64
N ARG A 119 11.20 -17.42 6.25
CA ARG A 119 11.53 -17.63 4.83
C ARG A 119 10.71 -18.75 4.20
N ALA A 120 10.50 -19.85 4.92
CA ALA A 120 9.69 -20.96 4.42
C ALA A 120 8.20 -20.56 4.25
N PHE A 121 7.69 -19.64 5.08
CA PHE A 121 6.39 -19.00 4.88
C PHE A 121 6.36 -18.19 3.57
N ASP A 122 7.34 -17.31 3.34
CA ASP A 122 7.41 -16.50 2.11
C ASP A 122 7.54 -17.38 0.84
N ALA A 123 8.14 -18.57 0.99
CA ALA A 123 8.24 -19.58 -0.07
C ALA A 123 6.96 -20.40 -0.30
N GLY A 124 5.89 -20.17 0.47
CA GLY A 124 4.61 -20.87 0.34
C GLY A 124 4.46 -22.16 1.14
N TYR A 125 5.43 -22.54 1.97
CA TYR A 125 5.41 -23.80 2.75
C TYR A 125 4.75 -23.67 4.13
N TYR A 126 3.86 -22.69 4.33
CA TYR A 126 3.31 -22.35 5.64
C TYR A 126 2.68 -23.54 6.39
N ARG A 127 1.77 -24.27 5.74
CA ARG A 127 1.09 -25.43 6.36
C ARG A 127 2.06 -26.56 6.70
N THR A 128 3.02 -26.82 5.82
CA THR A 128 4.05 -27.85 6.04
C THR A 128 4.92 -27.52 7.25
N VAL A 129 5.36 -26.27 7.36
CA VAL A 129 6.16 -25.78 8.49
C VAL A 129 5.35 -25.82 9.80
N LEU A 130 4.06 -25.47 9.75
CA LEU A 130 3.17 -25.58 10.92
C LEU A 130 3.03 -27.01 11.41
N VAL A 131 2.73 -27.96 10.52
CA VAL A 131 2.57 -29.38 10.88
C VAL A 131 3.88 -29.95 11.42
N ALA A 132 5.01 -29.66 10.76
CA ALA A 132 6.32 -30.09 11.24
C ALA A 132 6.63 -29.54 12.64
N GLY A 133 6.35 -28.25 12.87
CA GLY A 133 6.54 -27.61 14.16
C GLY A 133 5.66 -28.20 15.27
N PHE A 134 4.37 -28.46 14.99
CA PHE A 134 3.47 -29.10 15.95
C PHE A 134 3.85 -30.54 16.28
N LEU A 135 4.24 -31.34 15.29
CA LEU A 135 4.74 -32.69 15.54
C LEU A 135 5.97 -32.65 16.44
N MET A 136 6.90 -31.73 16.16
CA MET A 136 8.11 -31.56 16.96
C MET A 136 7.81 -31.09 18.39
N GLN A 137 6.84 -30.19 18.58
CA GLN A 137 6.35 -29.81 19.91
C GLN A 137 5.79 -31.01 20.68
N LEU A 138 4.94 -31.82 20.03
CA LEU A 138 4.35 -33.00 20.66
C LEU A 138 5.41 -34.03 21.04
N VAL A 139 6.36 -34.32 20.14
CA VAL A 139 7.49 -35.19 20.45
C VAL A 139 8.26 -34.65 21.66
N GLY A 140 8.59 -33.37 21.70
CA GLY A 140 9.26 -32.74 22.83
C GLY A 140 8.48 -32.89 24.15
N ILE A 141 7.18 -32.65 24.16
CA ILE A 141 6.34 -32.75 25.36
C ILE A 141 6.21 -34.19 25.85
N PHE A 142 5.88 -35.13 24.96
CA PHE A 142 5.72 -36.55 25.34
C PHE A 142 7.05 -37.19 25.76
N THR A 143 8.17 -36.82 25.14
CA THR A 143 9.50 -37.30 25.58
C THR A 143 9.92 -36.67 26.90
N THR A 144 9.58 -35.40 27.16
CA THR A 144 9.77 -34.76 28.48
C THR A 144 9.02 -35.52 29.58
N SER A 145 7.83 -36.07 29.28
CA SER A 145 7.03 -36.82 30.25
C SER A 145 7.67 -38.11 30.77
N VAL A 146 8.66 -38.65 30.06
CA VAL A 146 9.37 -39.90 30.40
C VAL A 146 10.85 -39.67 30.70
N ALA A 147 11.33 -38.44 30.59
CA ALA A 147 12.72 -38.09 30.83
C ALA A 147 13.05 -38.14 32.32
N THR A 148 14.14 -38.81 32.66
CA THR A 148 14.59 -39.00 34.05
C THR A 148 15.95 -38.35 34.33
N THR A 149 16.65 -37.90 33.28
CA THR A 149 17.99 -37.29 33.38
C THR A 149 18.03 -35.91 32.74
N TYR A 150 18.97 -35.08 33.18
CA TYR A 150 19.13 -33.70 32.72
C TYR A 150 19.26 -33.58 31.19
N TRP A 151 20.15 -34.37 30.58
CA TRP A 151 20.37 -34.32 29.13
C TRP A 151 19.13 -34.70 28.31
N GLN A 152 18.31 -35.62 28.82
CA GLN A 152 17.03 -35.97 28.19
C GLN A 152 16.05 -34.80 28.23
N LEU A 153 15.93 -34.12 29.37
CA LEU A 153 15.07 -32.93 29.51
C LEU A 153 15.58 -31.75 28.67
N PHE A 154 16.90 -31.55 28.63
CA PHE A 154 17.52 -30.52 27.79
C PHE A 154 17.26 -30.77 26.30
N LEU A 155 17.36 -32.03 25.84
CA LEU A 155 17.09 -32.38 24.45
C LEU A 155 15.59 -32.31 24.11
N ALA A 156 14.73 -32.83 24.98
CA ALA A 156 13.29 -32.92 24.75
C ALA A 156 12.58 -31.55 24.88
N GLN A 157 12.78 -30.87 26.01
CA GLN A 157 12.12 -29.61 26.31
C GLN A 157 12.91 -28.40 25.79
N GLY A 158 14.24 -28.42 25.95
CA GLY A 158 15.10 -27.32 25.49
C GLY A 158 15.15 -27.26 23.97
N LEU A 159 15.76 -28.27 23.35
CA LEU A 159 16.00 -28.30 21.91
C LEU A 159 14.74 -28.63 21.09
N CYS A 160 14.16 -29.81 21.29
CA CYS A 160 13.11 -30.33 20.42
C CYS A 160 11.87 -29.44 20.47
N GLN A 161 11.39 -29.13 21.67
CA GLN A 161 10.25 -28.23 21.83
C GLN A 161 10.58 -26.78 21.41
N GLY A 162 11.78 -26.27 21.71
CA GLY A 162 12.21 -24.94 21.29
C GLY A 162 12.21 -24.76 19.76
N LEU A 163 12.75 -25.74 19.04
CA LEU A 163 12.71 -25.80 17.57
C LEU A 163 11.28 -25.89 17.05
N GLY A 164 10.44 -26.75 17.64
CA GLY A 164 9.03 -26.86 17.28
C GLY A 164 8.26 -25.54 17.45
N CYS A 165 8.48 -24.82 18.56
CA CYS A 165 7.92 -23.50 18.79
C CYS A 165 8.41 -22.46 17.76
N GLY A 166 9.70 -22.46 17.44
CA GLY A 166 10.27 -21.52 16.47
C GLY A 166 9.83 -21.75 15.02
N LEU A 167 9.52 -23.01 14.66
CA LEU A 167 8.93 -23.34 13.37
C LEU A 167 7.52 -22.74 13.22
N VAL A 168 6.69 -22.76 14.27
CA VAL A 168 5.30 -22.28 14.17
C VAL A 168 5.15 -20.77 14.40
N PHE A 169 5.99 -20.16 15.25
CA PHE A 169 5.74 -18.81 15.75
C PHE A 169 5.87 -17.71 14.68
N ALA A 170 7.05 -17.56 14.07
CA ALA A 170 7.29 -16.48 13.10
C ALA A 170 6.38 -16.54 11.84
N PRO A 171 6.15 -17.72 11.23
CA PRO A 171 5.23 -17.86 10.10
C PRO A 171 3.80 -17.45 10.44
N THR A 172 3.35 -17.74 11.67
CA THR A 172 2.00 -17.41 12.10
C THR A 172 1.81 -15.90 12.23
N ILE A 173 2.78 -15.19 12.81
CA ILE A 173 2.78 -13.72 12.86
C ILE A 173 2.79 -13.13 11.44
N ALA A 174 3.64 -13.66 10.55
CA ALA A 174 3.72 -13.21 9.16
C ALA A 174 2.37 -13.41 8.45
N ASN A 175 1.76 -14.60 8.56
CA ASN A 175 0.45 -14.88 7.95
C ASN A 175 -0.63 -13.91 8.44
N MET A 176 -0.79 -13.74 9.76
CA MET A 176 -1.80 -12.83 10.32
C MET A 176 -1.61 -11.39 9.84
N SER A 177 -0.37 -10.94 9.73
CA SER A 177 -0.06 -9.58 9.27
C SER A 177 -0.52 -9.30 7.84
N THR A 178 -0.67 -10.34 7.01
CA THR A 178 -1.17 -10.19 5.64
C THR A 178 -2.67 -9.92 5.57
N TYR A 179 -3.45 -10.20 6.62
CA TYR A 179 -4.91 -10.04 6.59
C TYR A 179 -5.40 -8.65 7.02
N PHE A 180 -4.55 -7.87 7.68
CA PHE A 180 -4.93 -6.59 8.30
C PHE A 180 -3.96 -5.46 7.93
N THR A 181 -4.50 -4.27 7.69
CA THR A 181 -3.76 -3.01 7.58
C THR A 181 -4.16 -2.04 8.68
N THR A 182 -5.45 -1.66 8.75
CA THR A 182 -5.96 -0.64 9.68
C THR A 182 -6.10 -1.17 11.11
N LYS A 183 -6.47 -2.45 11.27
CA LYS A 183 -6.65 -3.11 12.59
C LYS A 183 -5.50 -4.05 12.93
N LYS A 184 -4.33 -3.82 12.34
CA LYS A 184 -3.19 -4.76 12.39
C LYS A 184 -2.67 -4.93 13.82
N THR A 185 -2.52 -3.86 14.59
CA THR A 185 -1.95 -3.94 15.94
C THR A 185 -2.87 -4.69 16.88
N LEU A 186 -4.16 -4.37 16.85
CA LEU A 186 -5.18 -5.04 17.66
C LEU A 186 -5.30 -6.52 17.31
N ALA A 187 -5.32 -6.84 16.01
CA ALA A 187 -5.44 -8.22 15.55
C ALA A 187 -4.24 -9.08 15.99
N LEU A 188 -3.00 -8.59 15.81
CA LEU A 188 -1.80 -9.32 16.23
C LEU A 188 -1.69 -9.41 17.76
N SER A 189 -2.07 -8.36 18.50
CA SER A 189 -2.10 -8.40 19.97
C SER A 189 -3.18 -9.34 20.51
N ALA A 190 -4.33 -9.47 19.84
CA ALA A 190 -5.37 -10.44 20.21
C ALA A 190 -4.91 -11.89 20.03
N ALA A 191 -4.11 -12.17 18.99
CA ALA A 191 -3.41 -13.44 18.87
C ALA A 191 -2.35 -13.61 19.99
N ALA A 192 -1.59 -12.55 20.31
CA ALA A 192 -0.61 -12.59 21.39
C ALA A 192 -1.22 -12.86 22.78
N CYS A 193 -2.52 -12.57 22.99
CA CYS A 193 -3.24 -12.96 24.21
C CYS A 193 -3.23 -14.48 24.47
N GLY A 194 -2.96 -15.30 23.45
CA GLY A 194 -2.77 -16.75 23.61
C GLY A 194 -1.71 -17.10 24.65
N GLY A 195 -0.65 -16.29 24.75
CA GLY A 195 0.39 -16.48 25.76
C GLY A 195 -0.12 -16.26 27.17
N GLY A 196 -1.06 -15.31 27.36
CA GLY A 196 -1.71 -15.06 28.65
C GLY A 196 -2.70 -16.16 29.03
N THR A 197 -3.58 -16.55 28.11
CA THR A 197 -4.57 -17.62 28.37
C THR A 197 -3.89 -18.98 28.58
N GLY A 198 -2.89 -19.32 27.77
CA GLY A 198 -2.08 -20.53 27.94
C GLY A 198 -1.20 -20.47 29.18
N GLY A 199 -0.66 -19.30 29.51
CA GLY A 199 0.14 -19.05 30.71
C GLY A 199 -0.67 -19.11 32.00
N VAL A 200 -2.00 -19.15 31.94
CA VAL A 200 -2.86 -19.49 33.08
C VAL A 200 -3.22 -20.98 33.06
N ILE A 201 -3.64 -21.51 31.91
CA ILE A 201 -4.16 -22.89 31.80
C ILE A 201 -3.06 -23.95 32.04
N PHE A 202 -1.90 -23.87 31.36
CA PHE A 202 -0.88 -24.90 31.51
C PHE A 202 -0.27 -24.93 32.92
N PRO A 203 0.10 -23.80 33.54
CA PRO A 203 0.57 -23.83 34.93
C PRO A 203 -0.48 -24.37 35.90
N LEU A 204 -1.76 -24.06 35.70
CA LEU A 204 -2.85 -24.59 36.53
C LEU A 204 -2.97 -26.12 36.39
N ILE A 205 -2.88 -26.64 35.17
CA ILE A 205 -2.84 -28.10 34.90
C ILE A 205 -1.65 -28.72 35.65
N ALA A 206 -0.44 -28.17 35.52
CA ALA A 206 0.73 -28.68 36.24
C ALA A 206 0.51 -28.68 37.76
N GLN A 207 0.09 -27.54 38.31
CA GLN A 207 -0.08 -27.38 39.75
C GLN A 207 -1.11 -28.36 40.34
N GLN A 208 -2.21 -28.61 39.63
CA GLN A 208 -3.30 -29.47 40.13
C GLN A 208 -3.06 -30.96 39.87
N LEU A 209 -2.38 -31.32 38.78
CA LEU A 209 -2.19 -32.72 38.38
C LEU A 209 -0.87 -33.32 38.87
N ILE A 210 0.22 -32.54 38.98
CA ILE A 210 1.51 -33.08 39.45
C ILE A 210 1.37 -33.78 40.82
N PRO A 211 0.69 -33.21 41.83
CA PRO A 211 0.53 -33.88 43.12
C PRO A 211 -0.40 -35.10 43.09
N LYS A 212 -1.31 -35.20 42.11
CA LYS A 212 -2.36 -36.24 42.06
C LYS A 212 -1.97 -37.45 41.21
N VAL A 213 -1.39 -37.21 40.04
CA VAL A 213 -1.08 -38.25 39.04
C VAL A 213 0.40 -38.31 38.69
N GLY A 214 1.24 -37.48 39.31
CA GLY A 214 2.67 -37.38 39.05
C GLY A 214 3.01 -36.52 37.84
N PHE A 215 4.30 -36.19 37.72
CA PHE A 215 4.83 -35.30 36.68
C PHE A 215 4.57 -35.82 35.25
N GLY A 216 4.88 -37.08 34.99
CA GLY A 216 4.76 -37.66 33.64
C GLY A 216 3.33 -37.58 33.08
N TRP A 217 2.32 -37.99 33.85
CA TRP A 217 0.93 -37.90 33.40
C TRP A 217 0.43 -36.45 33.29
N ALA A 218 0.84 -35.56 34.19
CA ALA A 218 0.50 -34.14 34.07
C ALA A 218 1.02 -33.53 32.75
N VAL A 219 2.27 -33.81 32.37
CA VAL A 219 2.86 -33.34 31.11
C VAL A 219 2.17 -33.98 29.89
N ARG A 220 1.75 -35.25 29.95
CA ARG A 220 0.98 -35.89 28.87
C ARG A 220 -0.38 -35.24 28.68
N VAL A 221 -1.08 -34.88 29.75
CA VAL A 221 -2.34 -34.14 29.67
C VAL A 221 -2.13 -32.79 28.96
N MET A 222 -1.05 -32.06 29.28
CA MET A 222 -0.68 -30.86 28.53
C MET A 222 -0.40 -31.15 27.05
N GLY A 223 0.30 -32.24 26.74
CA GLY A 223 0.55 -32.68 25.37
C GLY A 223 -0.73 -32.99 24.59
N LEU A 224 -1.74 -33.57 25.24
CA LEU A 224 -3.06 -33.80 24.64
C LEU A 224 -3.81 -32.49 24.37
N VAL A 225 -3.72 -31.52 25.28
CA VAL A 225 -4.28 -30.17 25.05
C VAL A 225 -3.60 -29.53 23.84
N VAL A 226 -2.27 -29.58 23.75
CA VAL A 226 -1.49 -29.07 22.60
C VAL A 226 -1.89 -29.79 21.32
N LEU A 227 -2.10 -31.12 21.35
CA LEU A 227 -2.54 -31.89 20.19
C LEU A 227 -3.89 -31.40 19.66
N VAL A 228 -4.88 -31.27 20.53
CA VAL A 228 -6.24 -30.84 20.15
C VAL A 228 -6.21 -29.43 19.56
N THR A 229 -5.55 -28.49 20.22
CA THR A 229 -5.44 -27.11 19.73
C THR A 229 -4.63 -27.01 18.44
N SER A 230 -3.57 -27.82 18.27
CA SER A 230 -2.80 -27.90 17.01
C SER A 230 -3.62 -28.44 15.84
N VAL A 231 -4.44 -29.47 16.06
CA VAL A 231 -5.37 -29.97 15.04
C VAL A 231 -6.36 -28.88 14.64
N MET A 232 -6.94 -28.15 15.60
CA MET A 232 -7.82 -27.02 15.32
C MET A 232 -7.11 -25.94 14.48
N VAL A 233 -5.86 -25.59 14.80
CA VAL A 233 -5.09 -24.62 14.01
C VAL A 233 -4.95 -25.08 12.55
N VAL A 234 -4.53 -26.32 12.31
CA VAL A 234 -4.32 -26.84 10.95
C VAL A 234 -5.61 -26.79 10.12
N LEU A 235 -6.77 -27.03 10.74
CA LEU A 235 -8.08 -26.94 10.10
C LEU A 235 -8.50 -25.49 9.77
N LEU A 236 -8.19 -24.53 10.64
CA LEU A 236 -8.60 -23.13 10.51
C LEU A 236 -7.67 -22.31 9.59
N VAL A 237 -6.40 -22.68 9.51
CA VAL A 237 -5.38 -21.82 8.92
C VAL A 237 -5.49 -21.78 7.39
N ARG A 238 -5.42 -20.58 6.82
CA ARG A 238 -5.36 -20.33 5.38
C ARG A 238 -4.27 -19.31 5.07
N THR A 239 -3.56 -19.53 3.96
CA THR A 239 -2.59 -18.58 3.40
C THR A 239 -3.30 -17.62 2.46
N ARG A 240 -3.03 -16.31 2.60
CA ARG A 240 -3.58 -15.29 1.69
C ARG A 240 -2.72 -15.11 0.44
N LEU A 241 -1.41 -15.06 0.59
CA LEU A 241 -0.50 -14.80 -0.52
C LEU A 241 -0.22 -16.10 -1.30
N PRO A 242 -0.18 -16.06 -2.64
CA PRO A 242 0.19 -17.20 -3.45
C PRO A 242 1.66 -17.56 -3.23
N PRO A 243 2.03 -18.86 -3.33
CA PRO A 243 3.40 -19.32 -3.15
C PRO A 243 4.33 -18.67 -4.17
N ARG A 244 5.47 -18.13 -3.72
CA ARG A 244 6.49 -17.50 -4.58
C ARG A 244 7.86 -18.19 -4.41
N LYS A 245 8.76 -17.97 -5.37
CA LYS A 245 10.15 -18.45 -5.24
C LYS A 245 10.81 -17.82 -4.02
N ALA A 246 11.43 -18.65 -3.18
CA ALA A 246 12.07 -18.22 -1.94
C ALA A 246 13.15 -17.15 -2.21
N GLY A 247 12.99 -15.96 -1.60
CA GLY A 247 14.03 -14.92 -1.57
C GLY A 247 15.26 -15.32 -0.75
N PRO A 248 16.29 -14.48 -0.62
CA PRO A 248 17.50 -14.76 0.17
C PRO A 248 17.20 -14.95 1.67
N LEU A 249 18.10 -15.65 2.41
CA LEU A 249 17.94 -15.89 3.86
C LEU A 249 18.02 -14.59 4.67
N VAL A 250 18.79 -13.62 4.17
CA VAL A 250 18.99 -12.32 4.80
C VAL A 250 18.66 -11.24 3.78
N ASP A 251 17.73 -10.36 4.14
CA ASP A 251 17.46 -9.14 3.38
C ASP A 251 18.44 -8.04 3.82
N TRP A 252 19.62 -8.01 3.22
CA TRP A 252 20.65 -7.00 3.52
C TRP A 252 20.18 -5.57 3.28
N ALA A 253 19.15 -5.35 2.45
CA ALA A 253 18.59 -4.03 2.22
C ALA A 253 17.88 -3.49 3.48
N ALA A 254 17.29 -4.37 4.30
CA ALA A 254 16.61 -3.97 5.52
C ALA A 254 17.56 -3.26 6.52
N PHE A 255 18.85 -3.64 6.55
CA PHE A 255 19.85 -2.97 7.40
C PHE A 255 20.30 -1.60 6.90
N LYS A 256 19.90 -1.21 5.68
CA LYS A 256 20.10 0.16 5.17
C LYS A 256 18.96 1.09 5.58
N GLU A 257 17.82 0.55 5.99
CA GLU A 257 16.67 1.30 6.48
C GLU A 257 16.91 1.70 7.94
N MET A 258 17.09 2.99 8.22
CA MET A 258 17.46 3.47 9.55
C MET A 258 16.38 3.15 10.58
N THR A 259 15.11 3.25 10.19
CA THR A 259 13.98 2.88 11.05
C THR A 259 14.02 1.41 11.46
N TYR A 260 14.40 0.51 10.55
CA TYR A 260 14.46 -0.93 10.82
C TYR A 260 15.59 -1.27 11.81
N VAL A 261 16.79 -0.69 11.60
CA VAL A 261 17.94 -0.91 12.48
C VAL A 261 17.70 -0.37 13.88
N LEU A 262 17.21 0.87 14.00
CA LEU A 262 16.93 1.49 15.30
C LEU A 262 15.82 0.74 16.05
N PHE A 263 14.82 0.21 15.33
CA PHE A 263 13.79 -0.65 15.92
C PHE A 263 14.38 -1.98 16.42
N ALA A 264 15.24 -2.64 15.64
CA ALA A 264 15.87 -3.88 16.06
C ALA A 264 16.73 -3.70 17.32
N ILE A 265 17.52 -2.61 17.40
CA ILE A 265 18.32 -2.26 18.58
C ILE A 265 17.40 -1.96 19.77
N SER A 266 16.33 -1.17 19.57
CA SER A 266 15.34 -0.89 20.61
C SER A 266 14.73 -2.17 21.18
N MET A 267 14.24 -3.06 20.32
CA MET A 267 13.60 -4.30 20.75
C MET A 267 14.56 -5.27 21.43
N PHE A 268 15.83 -5.33 20.98
CA PHE A 268 16.86 -6.09 21.67
C PHE A 268 16.99 -5.64 23.13
N ILE A 269 17.22 -4.34 23.36
CA ILE A 269 17.45 -3.79 24.71
C ILE A 269 16.18 -3.88 25.57
N THR A 270 15.00 -3.59 25.00
CA THR A 270 13.73 -3.64 25.72
C THR A 270 13.37 -5.06 26.18
N LEU A 271 13.51 -6.05 25.29
CA LEU A 271 13.16 -7.43 25.63
C LEU A 271 14.19 -8.08 26.56
N TRP A 272 15.45 -7.65 26.49
CA TRP A 272 16.50 -8.06 27.42
C TRP A 272 16.11 -7.81 28.89
N ALA A 273 15.57 -6.62 29.17
CA ALA A 273 15.08 -6.24 30.49
C ALA A 273 13.69 -6.80 30.82
N THR A 274 12.79 -6.88 29.82
CA THR A 274 11.41 -7.33 30.06
C THR A 274 11.37 -8.76 30.59
N TYR A 275 12.16 -9.67 30.02
CA TYR A 275 12.18 -11.06 30.48
C TYR A 275 12.71 -11.21 31.91
N PHE A 276 13.69 -10.41 32.33
CA PHE A 276 14.20 -10.43 33.70
C PHE A 276 13.07 -10.31 34.73
N ALA A 277 12.17 -9.33 34.56
CA ALA A 277 11.08 -9.12 35.50
C ALA A 277 10.10 -10.31 35.55
N TYR A 278 9.77 -10.91 34.41
CA TYR A 278 8.91 -12.10 34.37
C TYR A 278 9.54 -13.33 35.05
N TYR A 279 10.85 -13.52 34.92
CA TYR A 279 11.55 -14.66 35.53
C TYR A 279 11.81 -14.47 37.03
N TYR A 280 12.18 -13.26 37.45
CA TYR A 280 12.64 -12.99 38.81
C TYR A 280 11.56 -12.39 39.73
N ALA A 281 10.40 -11.95 39.24
CA ALA A 281 9.28 -11.51 40.09
C ALA A 281 8.93 -12.54 41.17
N ARG A 282 8.87 -13.81 40.77
CA ARG A 282 8.60 -14.93 41.67
C ARG A 282 9.71 -15.19 42.68
N ALA A 283 10.96 -15.13 42.23
CA ALA A 283 12.13 -15.35 43.07
C ALA A 283 12.25 -14.23 44.11
N TYR A 284 12.01 -12.98 43.73
CA TYR A 284 11.98 -11.84 44.64
C TYR A 284 10.96 -12.02 45.77
N SER A 285 9.74 -12.47 45.44
CA SER A 285 8.70 -12.74 46.44
C SER A 285 9.12 -13.79 47.46
N LEU A 286 9.85 -14.83 47.02
CA LEU A 286 10.35 -15.90 47.89
C LEU A 286 11.58 -15.47 48.70
N ASP A 287 12.57 -14.87 48.04
CA ASP A 287 13.89 -14.61 48.61
C ASP A 287 13.96 -13.33 49.46
N ARG A 288 13.11 -12.32 49.17
CA ARG A 288 13.17 -11.00 49.81
C ARG A 288 11.97 -10.67 50.68
N LEU A 289 10.80 -11.26 50.41
CA LEU A 289 9.56 -10.97 51.12
C LEU A 289 9.10 -12.14 51.99
N ASP A 290 9.91 -13.21 52.10
CA ASP A 290 9.61 -14.45 52.81
C ASP A 290 8.24 -15.05 52.42
N GLY A 291 7.87 -14.91 51.13
CA GLY A 291 6.62 -15.40 50.59
C GLY A 291 6.57 -16.94 50.55
N SER A 292 5.37 -17.50 50.63
CA SER A 292 5.16 -18.94 50.42
C SER A 292 5.26 -19.31 48.94
N GLN A 293 5.51 -20.59 48.64
CA GLN A 293 5.45 -21.10 47.26
C GLN A 293 4.07 -20.86 46.62
N SER A 294 2.98 -20.90 47.39
CA SER A 294 1.63 -20.60 46.89
C SER A 294 1.48 -19.15 46.43
N ILE A 295 2.09 -18.18 47.14
CA ILE A 295 2.11 -16.77 46.74
C ILE A 295 2.86 -16.60 45.43
N SER A 296 4.04 -17.20 45.30
CA SER A 296 4.85 -17.18 44.07
C SER A 296 4.08 -17.71 42.84
N PHE A 297 3.27 -18.77 43.02
CA PHE A 297 2.42 -19.29 41.94
C PHE A 297 1.22 -18.39 41.63
N ASN A 298 0.59 -17.79 42.64
CA ASN A 298 -0.50 -16.83 42.43
C ASN A 298 -0.01 -15.60 41.65
N MET A 299 1.20 -15.12 41.91
CA MET A 299 1.81 -14.04 41.12
C MET A 299 1.94 -14.39 39.64
N LEU A 300 2.33 -15.63 39.32
CA LEU A 300 2.44 -16.10 37.93
C LEU A 300 1.08 -16.12 37.22
N MET A 301 0.01 -16.49 37.92
CA MET A 301 -1.33 -16.49 37.35
C MET A 301 -1.83 -15.06 37.14
N ILE A 302 -1.63 -14.18 38.12
CA ILE A 302 -2.07 -12.78 38.04
C ILE A 302 -1.33 -12.03 36.92
N ILE A 303 -0.01 -12.16 36.82
CA ILE A 303 0.79 -11.46 35.80
C ILE A 303 0.38 -11.84 34.38
N ASN A 304 -0.04 -13.09 34.16
CA ASN A 304 -0.52 -13.57 32.87
C ASN A 304 -1.98 -13.18 32.60
N ALA A 305 -2.84 -13.23 33.62
CA ALA A 305 -4.24 -12.83 33.52
C ALA A 305 -4.39 -11.33 33.21
N ILE A 306 -3.71 -10.46 33.96
CA ILE A 306 -3.69 -9.01 33.69
C ILE A 306 -2.96 -8.69 32.36
N GLY A 307 -2.08 -9.58 31.92
CA GLY A 307 -1.41 -9.45 30.64
C GLY A 307 -2.35 -9.56 29.44
N VAL A 308 -3.57 -10.10 29.58
CA VAL A 308 -4.56 -10.13 28.50
C VAL A 308 -5.06 -8.70 28.17
N PRO A 309 -5.65 -7.93 29.11
CA PRO A 309 -6.00 -6.54 28.85
C PRO A 309 -4.76 -5.68 28.58
N GLY A 310 -3.61 -6.00 29.19
CA GLY A 310 -2.33 -5.33 28.91
C GLY A 310 -1.88 -5.41 27.44
N ARG A 311 -2.20 -6.50 26.73
CA ARG A 311 -1.94 -6.64 25.29
C ARG A 311 -2.98 -5.90 24.43
N LEU A 312 -4.25 -5.98 24.81
CA LEU A 312 -5.37 -5.47 23.99
C LEU A 312 -5.55 -3.96 24.09
N VAL A 313 -5.46 -3.37 25.28
CA VAL A 313 -5.77 -1.95 25.49
C VAL A 313 -4.78 -1.03 24.76
N PRO A 314 -3.45 -1.18 24.90
CA PRO A 314 -2.49 -0.39 24.12
C PRO A 314 -2.64 -0.62 22.62
N ALA A 315 -2.94 -1.85 22.19
CA ALA A 315 -3.13 -2.16 20.76
C ALA A 315 -4.38 -1.50 20.17
N TYR A 316 -5.48 -1.47 20.93
CA TYR A 316 -6.70 -0.77 20.55
C TYR A 316 -6.45 0.75 20.42
N LEU A 317 -5.77 1.35 21.40
CA LEU A 317 -5.42 2.77 21.36
C LEU A 317 -4.45 3.10 20.22
N ALA A 318 -3.53 2.18 19.90
CA ALA A 318 -2.62 2.29 18.77
C ALA A 318 -3.38 2.35 17.44
N ASP A 319 -4.26 1.39 17.15
CA ASP A 319 -4.96 1.38 15.86
C ASP A 319 -6.02 2.49 15.76
N ARG A 320 -6.63 2.90 16.87
CA ARG A 320 -7.73 3.87 16.85
C ARG A 320 -7.27 5.33 16.84
N TYR A 321 -6.21 5.68 17.57
CA TYR A 321 -5.89 7.09 17.86
C TYR A 321 -4.44 7.48 17.57
N PHE A 322 -3.46 6.63 17.91
CA PHE A 322 -2.07 7.10 17.99
C PHE A 322 -1.13 6.52 16.94
N GLY A 323 -1.38 5.31 16.43
CA GLY A 323 -0.45 4.50 15.65
C GLY A 323 0.45 3.60 16.52
N ALA A 324 0.91 2.48 15.95
CA ALA A 324 1.66 1.42 16.65
C ALA A 324 2.89 1.94 17.43
N VAL A 325 3.86 2.56 16.74
CA VAL A 325 5.10 3.07 17.37
C VAL A 325 4.80 4.14 18.42
N ASN A 326 3.76 4.95 18.20
CA ASN A 326 3.45 6.11 19.02
C ASN A 326 2.84 5.72 20.36
N MET A 327 2.08 4.63 20.38
CA MET A 327 1.56 4.03 21.60
C MET A 327 2.60 3.11 22.27
N PHE A 328 3.52 2.55 21.50
CA PHE A 328 4.52 1.62 22.04
C PHE A 328 5.55 2.34 22.96
N ILE A 329 5.97 3.55 22.59
CA ILE A 329 6.90 4.36 23.40
C ILE A 329 6.38 4.59 24.84
N PRO A 330 5.17 5.16 25.07
CA PRO A 330 4.66 5.36 26.43
C PRO A 330 4.41 4.04 27.17
N THR A 331 4.07 2.95 26.47
CA THR A 331 3.96 1.61 27.10
C THR A 331 5.30 1.13 27.65
N ILE A 332 6.41 1.30 26.92
CA ILE A 332 7.75 0.95 27.40
C ILE A 332 8.17 1.85 28.57
N LEU A 333 7.92 3.16 28.48
CA LEU A 333 8.24 4.09 29.57
C LEU A 333 7.45 3.78 30.84
N ALA A 334 6.17 3.44 30.73
CA ALA A 334 5.37 3.01 31.88
C ALA A 334 5.91 1.72 32.50
N ALA A 335 6.32 0.74 31.68
CA ALA A 335 7.00 -0.46 32.18
C ALA A 335 8.33 -0.13 32.88
N ALA A 336 9.10 0.85 32.37
CA ALA A 336 10.34 1.30 33.01
C ALA A 336 10.07 1.89 34.40
N VAL A 337 9.05 2.75 34.53
CA VAL A 337 8.61 3.30 35.82
C VAL A 337 8.22 2.17 36.78
N CYS A 338 7.48 1.15 36.31
CA CYS A 338 7.16 -0.01 37.14
C CYS A 338 8.43 -0.73 37.62
N ILE A 339 9.43 -0.92 36.76
CA ILE A 339 10.69 -1.58 37.18
C ILE A 339 11.46 -0.76 38.22
N PHE A 340 11.52 0.57 38.10
CA PHE A 340 12.11 1.41 39.13
C PHE A 340 11.30 1.39 40.43
N ALA A 341 9.98 1.40 40.34
CA ALA A 341 9.09 1.31 41.50
C ALA A 341 9.25 -0.04 42.24
N TRP A 342 9.66 -1.11 41.55
CA TRP A 342 9.92 -2.41 42.15
C TRP A 342 10.98 -2.35 43.26
N ALA A 343 11.97 -1.46 43.13
CA ALA A 343 13.01 -1.28 44.14
C ALA A 343 12.48 -0.81 45.51
N GLY A 344 11.32 -0.16 45.53
CA GLY A 344 10.66 0.29 46.76
C GLY A 344 9.69 -0.74 47.37
N VAL A 345 9.53 -1.91 46.75
CA VAL A 345 8.56 -2.93 47.21
C VAL A 345 9.18 -3.74 48.35
N SER A 346 8.67 -3.52 49.58
CA SER A 346 9.12 -4.19 50.80
C SER A 346 8.05 -5.07 51.47
N SER A 347 6.89 -5.26 50.82
CA SER A 347 5.79 -6.07 51.36
C SER A 347 5.15 -6.94 50.29
N ILE A 348 4.57 -8.08 50.69
CA ILE A 348 3.83 -9.01 49.82
C ILE A 348 2.66 -8.31 49.12
N THR A 349 1.94 -7.43 49.84
CA THR A 349 0.85 -6.64 49.25
C THR A 349 1.37 -5.68 48.18
N GLY A 350 2.51 -5.03 48.43
CA GLY A 350 3.16 -4.17 47.44
C GLY A 350 3.60 -4.94 46.19
N ASP A 351 4.05 -6.18 46.36
CA ASP A 351 4.44 -7.08 45.26
C ASP A 351 3.24 -7.45 44.38
N TYR A 352 2.08 -7.75 44.96
CA TYR A 352 0.83 -7.98 44.19
C TYR A 352 0.44 -6.75 43.36
N VAL A 353 0.48 -5.56 43.96
CA VAL A 353 0.17 -4.31 43.26
C VAL A 353 1.14 -4.09 42.10
N TRP A 354 2.43 -4.27 42.35
CA TRP A 354 3.47 -4.16 41.31
C TRP A 354 3.25 -5.14 40.16
N VAL A 355 2.95 -6.42 40.47
CA VAL A 355 2.68 -7.47 39.48
C VAL A 355 1.50 -7.10 38.57
N VAL A 356 0.46 -6.46 39.11
CA VAL A 356 -0.69 -6.00 38.30
C VAL A 356 -0.26 -4.92 37.30
N PHE A 357 0.45 -3.88 37.75
CA PHE A 357 0.87 -2.79 36.87
C PHE A 357 1.94 -3.22 35.86
N PHE A 358 2.98 -3.91 36.33
CA PHE A 358 4.02 -4.40 35.43
C PHE A 358 3.49 -5.48 34.49
N GLY A 359 2.62 -6.38 34.96
CA GLY A 359 1.96 -7.37 34.11
C GLY A 359 1.16 -6.74 32.98
N PHE A 360 0.48 -5.61 33.23
CA PHE A 360 -0.24 -4.87 32.20
C PHE A 360 0.71 -4.28 31.15
N PHE A 361 1.68 -3.46 31.55
CA PHE A 361 2.57 -2.77 30.61
C PHE A 361 3.60 -3.71 29.96
N GLY A 362 4.17 -4.65 30.72
CA GLY A 362 5.07 -5.68 30.23
C GLY A 362 4.42 -6.60 29.20
N ALA A 363 3.14 -6.95 29.39
CA ALA A 363 2.40 -7.69 28.39
C ALA A 363 2.06 -6.82 27.17
N GLY A 364 1.81 -5.53 27.38
CA GLY A 364 1.69 -4.55 26.31
C GLY A 364 2.93 -4.54 25.40
N ILE A 365 4.13 -4.58 25.98
CA ILE A 365 5.38 -4.71 25.20
C ILE A 365 5.37 -5.98 24.34
N GLN A 366 5.00 -7.12 24.94
CA GLN A 366 4.97 -8.40 24.21
C GLN A 366 3.91 -8.44 23.09
N GLY A 367 2.77 -7.77 23.25
CA GLY A 367 1.72 -7.70 22.22
C GLY A 367 2.07 -6.72 21.10
N MET A 368 2.59 -5.54 21.46
CA MET A 368 2.93 -4.49 20.48
C MET A 368 4.18 -4.80 19.68
N PHE A 369 5.10 -5.62 20.22
CA PHE A 369 6.35 -5.97 19.55
C PHE A 369 6.13 -6.68 18.19
N PRO A 370 5.45 -7.85 18.11
CA PRO A 370 5.19 -8.51 16.84
C PRO A 370 4.34 -7.65 15.89
N ALA A 371 3.37 -6.92 16.42
CA ALA A 371 2.52 -6.01 15.66
C ALA A 371 3.32 -4.89 14.96
N THR A 372 4.19 -4.22 15.71
CA THR A 372 5.02 -3.13 15.18
C THR A 372 6.05 -3.66 14.19
N THR A 373 6.66 -4.82 14.47
CA THR A 373 7.59 -5.52 13.57
C THR A 373 6.94 -5.78 12.21
N ALA A 374 5.71 -6.30 12.21
CA ALA A 374 4.94 -6.56 11.00
C ALA A 374 4.42 -5.28 10.31
N GLY A 375 4.37 -4.15 11.03
CA GLY A 375 4.04 -2.82 10.49
C GLY A 375 5.21 -2.17 9.74
N LEU A 376 6.45 -2.49 10.09
CA LEU A 376 7.66 -1.95 9.45
C LEU A 376 7.95 -2.56 8.07
N THR A 377 7.33 -3.69 7.75
CA THR A 377 7.55 -4.36 6.46
C THR A 377 6.57 -3.85 5.42
N LYS A 378 7.03 -2.97 4.53
CA LYS A 378 6.24 -2.40 3.43
C LYS A 378 5.98 -3.42 2.31
N ASP A 379 6.98 -4.22 1.98
CA ASP A 379 6.88 -5.30 1.00
C ASP A 379 6.42 -6.61 1.67
N LEU A 380 5.13 -6.92 1.53
CA LEU A 380 4.52 -8.11 2.11
C LEU A 380 5.08 -9.44 1.55
N SER A 381 5.82 -9.40 0.43
CA SER A 381 6.47 -10.60 -0.12
C SER A 381 7.71 -11.04 0.66
N LYS A 382 8.23 -10.16 1.52
CA LYS A 382 9.39 -10.42 2.40
C LYS A 382 9.01 -10.34 3.88
N ALA A 383 7.72 -10.42 4.19
CA ALA A 383 7.20 -10.28 5.54
C ALA A 383 7.81 -11.33 6.48
N GLY A 384 7.85 -12.60 6.05
CA GLY A 384 8.42 -13.69 6.84
C GLY A 384 9.91 -13.52 7.11
N VAL A 385 10.72 -13.21 6.08
CA VAL A 385 12.17 -12.99 6.22
C VAL A 385 12.47 -11.81 7.15
N ARG A 386 11.83 -10.65 6.94
CA ARG A 386 12.09 -9.44 7.75
C ARG A 386 11.65 -9.63 9.21
N ILE A 387 10.47 -10.17 9.47
CA ILE A 387 10.01 -10.50 10.82
C ILE A 387 10.98 -11.49 11.47
N GLY A 388 11.37 -12.54 10.73
CA GLY A 388 12.29 -13.56 11.20
C GLY A 388 13.69 -13.04 11.53
N MET A 389 14.21 -12.06 10.80
CA MET A 389 15.51 -11.43 11.08
C MET A 389 15.51 -10.68 12.42
N ILE A 390 14.46 -9.92 12.71
CA ILE A 390 14.31 -9.21 14.01
C ILE A 390 14.22 -10.22 15.16
N PHE A 391 13.43 -11.30 15.00
CA PHE A 391 13.38 -12.36 16.01
C PHE A 391 14.75 -13.00 16.24
N THR A 392 15.52 -13.31 15.19
CA THR A 392 16.87 -13.87 15.34
C THR A 392 17.80 -12.96 16.15
N ILE A 393 17.76 -11.64 15.93
CA ILE A 393 18.55 -10.68 16.74
C ILE A 393 18.13 -10.74 18.22
N ILE A 394 16.82 -10.81 18.47
CA ILE A 394 16.25 -10.85 19.82
C ILE A 394 16.51 -12.17 20.54
N SER A 395 16.74 -13.27 19.82
CA SER A 395 17.05 -14.58 20.43
C SER A 395 18.25 -14.51 21.39
N VAL A 396 19.26 -13.69 21.05
CA VAL A 396 20.44 -13.47 21.88
C VAL A 396 20.08 -12.70 23.17
N ALA A 397 19.20 -11.71 23.09
CA ALA A 397 18.70 -11.01 24.27
C ALA A 397 17.91 -11.96 25.19
N ALA A 398 17.04 -12.79 24.61
CA ALA A 398 16.27 -13.78 25.38
C ALA A 398 17.17 -14.83 26.06
N LEU A 399 18.26 -15.26 25.40
CA LEU A 399 19.22 -16.22 25.95
C LEU A 399 20.07 -15.62 27.08
N THR A 400 20.54 -14.38 26.91
CA THR A 400 21.53 -13.78 27.81
C THR A 400 20.93 -12.98 28.96
N GLY A 401 19.68 -12.51 28.84
CA GLY A 401 19.02 -11.66 29.84
C GLY A 401 18.90 -12.30 31.23
N PRO A 402 18.19 -13.45 31.38
CA PRO A 402 18.00 -14.06 32.68
C PRO A 402 19.29 -14.49 33.39
N PRO A 403 20.31 -15.06 32.71
CA PRO A 403 21.60 -15.36 33.33
C PRO A 403 22.38 -14.11 33.77
N LEU A 404 22.37 -13.04 32.97
CA LEU A 404 23.04 -11.79 33.34
C LEU A 404 22.41 -11.18 34.59
N ALA A 405 21.08 -11.12 34.64
CA ALA A 405 20.37 -10.61 35.80
C ALA A 405 20.65 -11.46 37.05
N GLY A 406 20.72 -12.79 36.91
CA GLY A 406 21.10 -13.68 38.01
C GLY A 406 22.49 -13.41 38.54
N LYS A 407 23.47 -13.16 37.65
CA LYS A 407 24.82 -12.73 38.06
C LYS A 407 24.82 -11.37 38.77
N LEU A 408 24.02 -10.41 38.31
CA LEU A 408 23.89 -9.11 38.98
C LEU A 408 23.36 -9.26 40.41
N VAL A 409 22.36 -10.14 40.62
CA VAL A 409 21.84 -10.46 41.95
C VAL A 409 22.89 -11.16 42.82
N ALA A 410 23.64 -12.12 42.24
CA ALA A 410 24.68 -12.86 42.96
C ALA A 410 25.84 -11.96 43.42
N VAL A 411 26.34 -11.07 42.54
CA VAL A 411 27.41 -10.12 42.87
C VAL A 411 26.96 -9.09 43.91
N ALA A 412 25.68 -8.74 43.91
CA ALA A 412 25.09 -7.84 44.91
C ALA A 412 24.64 -8.58 46.20
N HIS A 413 25.20 -9.75 46.49
CA HIS A 413 24.92 -10.55 47.69
C HIS A 413 23.42 -10.85 47.91
N GLY A 414 22.70 -11.22 46.84
CA GLY A 414 21.27 -11.50 46.90
C GLY A 414 20.39 -10.25 46.84
N SER A 415 20.96 -9.08 46.54
CA SER A 415 20.22 -7.85 46.30
C SER A 415 19.76 -7.70 44.87
N TYR A 416 18.47 -7.46 44.70
CA TYR A 416 17.83 -7.28 43.40
C TYR A 416 17.98 -5.85 42.87
N ILE A 417 18.48 -4.92 43.67
CA ILE A 417 18.56 -3.49 43.31
C ILE A 417 19.38 -3.26 42.04
N GLY A 418 20.52 -3.93 41.89
CA GLY A 418 21.37 -3.79 40.71
C GLY A 418 20.68 -4.26 39.43
N ALA A 419 19.98 -5.40 39.51
CA ALA A 419 19.22 -5.94 38.39
C ALA A 419 17.97 -5.09 38.06
N GLN A 420 17.29 -4.54 39.07
CA GLN A 420 16.17 -3.61 38.89
C GLN A 420 16.61 -2.31 38.21
N MET A 421 17.69 -1.68 38.67
CA MET A 421 18.22 -0.45 38.06
C MET A 421 18.67 -0.71 36.62
N TRP A 422 19.39 -1.81 36.37
CA TRP A 422 19.77 -2.22 35.02
C TRP A 422 18.56 -2.43 34.11
N GLY A 423 17.52 -3.13 34.59
CA GLY A 423 16.29 -3.38 33.84
C GLY A 423 15.56 -2.08 33.48
N GLY A 424 15.40 -1.17 34.45
CA GLY A 424 14.73 0.11 34.24
C GLY A 424 15.48 1.00 33.24
N VAL A 425 16.81 1.09 33.36
CA VAL A 425 17.66 1.85 32.43
C VAL A 425 17.59 1.26 31.01
N CYS A 426 17.64 -0.07 30.87
CA CYS A 426 17.50 -0.71 29.57
C CYS A 426 16.15 -0.38 28.91
N LEU A 427 15.04 -0.36 29.66
CA LEU A 427 13.74 0.04 29.11
C LEU A 427 13.72 1.50 28.65
N ILE A 428 14.33 2.43 29.42
CA ILE A 428 14.47 3.83 29.00
C ILE A 428 15.31 3.94 27.72
N VAL A 429 16.47 3.30 27.67
CA VAL A 429 17.34 3.30 26.49
C VAL A 429 16.62 2.72 25.28
N GLY A 430 15.89 1.62 25.46
CA GLY A 430 15.03 1.04 24.43
C GLY A 430 13.98 2.02 23.90
N ALA A 431 13.33 2.79 24.78
CA ALA A 431 12.37 3.83 24.39
C ALA A 431 13.02 5.01 23.64
N ILE A 432 14.26 5.40 23.99
CA ILE A 432 15.03 6.41 23.27
C ILE A 432 15.31 5.95 21.84
N PHE A 433 15.81 4.71 21.66
CA PHE A 433 16.04 4.15 20.34
C PHE A 433 14.75 4.02 19.52
N LEU A 434 13.63 3.66 20.15
CA LEU A 434 12.32 3.60 19.47
C LEU A 434 11.85 4.98 19.01
N THR A 435 12.11 6.02 19.82
CA THR A 435 11.83 7.41 19.45
C THR A 435 12.71 7.84 18.26
N GLY A 436 13.99 7.42 18.25
CA GLY A 436 14.87 7.57 17.11
C GLY A 436 14.34 6.88 15.85
N ALA A 437 13.84 5.65 15.96
CA ALA A 437 13.23 4.92 14.84
C ALA A 437 12.01 5.67 14.27
N ARG A 438 11.18 6.26 15.14
CA ARG A 438 10.03 7.10 14.75
C ARG A 438 10.46 8.36 14.00
N TRP A 439 11.50 9.04 14.49
CA TRP A 439 12.06 10.22 13.81
C TRP A 439 12.66 9.87 12.44
N ALA A 440 13.38 8.75 12.36
CA ALA A 440 13.90 8.24 11.09
C ALA A 440 12.76 7.98 10.09
N SER A 441 11.67 7.36 10.53
CA SER A 441 10.51 7.07 9.67
C SER A 441 9.88 8.34 9.11
N LYS A 442 9.65 9.36 9.96
CA LYS A 442 9.13 10.65 9.50
C LYS A 442 10.06 11.33 8.48
N ARG A 443 11.38 11.23 8.68
CA ARG A 443 12.37 11.81 7.77
C ARG A 443 12.42 11.07 6.44
N GLU A 444 12.29 9.75 6.46
CA GLU A 444 12.17 8.93 5.24
C GLU A 444 10.87 9.25 4.49
N ASP A 445 9.74 9.39 5.17
CA ASP A 445 8.46 9.77 4.53
C ASP A 445 8.54 11.19 3.94
N ALA A 446 9.18 12.14 4.64
CA ALA A 446 9.43 13.49 4.12
C ALA A 446 10.36 13.47 2.89
N LYS A 447 11.46 12.70 2.93
CA LYS A 447 12.35 12.51 1.78
C LYS A 447 11.66 11.84 0.61
N THR A 448 10.74 10.91 0.87
CA THR A 448 9.98 10.21 -0.19
C THR A 448 8.95 11.16 -0.82
N ARG A 449 8.27 12.00 -0.02
CA ARG A 449 7.43 13.09 -0.55
C ARG A 449 8.25 14.11 -1.36
N ILE A 450 9.43 14.49 -0.88
CA ILE A 450 10.34 15.40 -1.60
C ILE A 450 10.88 14.72 -2.86
N LYS A 451 11.20 13.42 -2.85
CA LYS A 451 11.59 12.66 -4.04
C LYS A 451 10.45 12.49 -5.01
N HIS A 452 9.21 12.25 -4.58
CA HIS A 452 8.06 12.21 -5.49
C HIS A 452 7.77 13.58 -6.07
N HIS A 453 7.87 14.65 -5.28
CA HIS A 453 7.81 16.02 -5.80
C HIS A 453 8.96 16.29 -6.78
N SER A 454 10.19 15.95 -6.41
CA SER A 454 11.39 16.15 -7.23
C SER A 454 11.44 15.24 -8.44
N LEU A 455 10.87 14.03 -8.42
CA LEU A 455 10.74 13.12 -9.58
C LEU A 455 9.56 13.52 -10.45
N ALA A 456 8.53 14.16 -9.90
CA ALA A 456 7.53 14.86 -10.71
C ALA A 456 8.17 16.10 -11.38
N THR A 457 9.01 16.84 -10.67
CA THR A 457 9.74 18.01 -11.22
C THR A 457 10.87 17.61 -12.18
N ILE A 458 11.60 16.52 -11.92
CA ILE A 458 12.65 15.95 -12.80
C ILE A 458 12.03 15.12 -13.92
N GLY A 459 10.86 14.51 -13.72
CA GLY A 459 10.04 13.94 -14.80
C GLY A 459 9.66 15.03 -15.80
N ASN A 460 9.19 16.18 -15.30
CA ASN A 460 8.97 17.37 -16.12
C ASN A 460 10.28 17.91 -16.76
N CYS A 461 11.42 17.82 -16.08
CA CYS A 461 12.72 18.29 -16.59
C CYS A 461 13.41 17.30 -17.57
N SER A 462 13.18 15.99 -17.43
CA SER A 462 13.70 14.94 -18.32
C SER A 462 12.86 14.82 -19.59
N ILE A 463 11.55 15.10 -19.53
CA ILE A 463 10.74 15.37 -20.73
C ILE A 463 11.31 16.57 -21.51
N LEU A 464 11.82 17.59 -20.81
CA LEU A 464 12.55 18.72 -21.42
C LEU A 464 13.93 18.33 -21.97
N GLN A 465 14.69 17.46 -21.27
CA GLN A 465 16.03 17.04 -21.70
C GLN A 465 16.01 16.03 -22.87
N THR A 466 14.98 15.18 -22.96
CA THR A 466 14.79 14.27 -24.11
C THR A 466 14.35 15.03 -25.36
N CYS A 467 13.70 16.19 -25.20
CA CYS A 467 13.48 17.14 -26.30
C CYS A 467 14.75 17.90 -26.71
N GLN A 468 15.78 17.97 -25.86
CA GLN A 468 17.01 18.72 -26.14
C GLN A 468 18.10 17.87 -26.81
N GLN A 469 18.00 16.54 -26.77
CA GLN A 469 18.92 15.63 -27.48
C GLN A 469 18.64 15.47 -28.99
N ARG A 470 17.61 16.12 -29.55
CA ARG A 470 17.37 16.16 -31.01
C ARG A 470 18.10 17.29 -31.76
N HIS A 471 18.89 18.13 -31.07
CA HIS A 471 19.72 19.14 -31.72
C HIS A 471 21.15 19.11 -31.18
N GLY A 472 22.08 18.65 -32.02
CA GLY A 472 23.50 18.60 -31.69
C GLY A 472 24.13 19.99 -31.66
N SER A 473 24.85 20.29 -30.58
CA SER A 473 26.13 21.00 -30.60
C SER A 473 26.76 20.91 -29.20
N ALA A 474 27.99 20.42 -29.14
CA ALA A 474 28.83 20.43 -27.94
C ALA A 474 29.75 21.65 -27.99
N ALA A 475 29.68 22.54 -26.99
CA ALA A 475 30.80 23.34 -26.47
C ALA A 475 30.31 24.35 -25.41
N ALA A 476 31.15 24.56 -24.40
CA ALA A 476 31.13 25.63 -23.39
C ALA A 476 30.00 25.58 -22.35
N VAL A 477 30.35 25.25 -21.10
CA VAL A 477 30.53 26.21 -19.98
C VAL A 477 31.20 25.43 -18.85
N SER A 478 32.53 25.48 -18.83
CA SER A 478 33.29 25.55 -17.58
C SER A 478 33.33 27.02 -17.15
N GLU A 479 33.47 27.29 -15.86
CA GLU A 479 33.48 28.62 -15.21
C GLU A 479 32.10 29.17 -14.82
N LEU A 480 31.69 28.88 -13.57
CA LEU A 480 31.43 29.89 -12.53
C LEU A 480 30.91 29.17 -11.28
N CYS A 481 31.78 28.97 -10.29
CA CYS A 481 31.42 28.91 -8.86
C CYS A 481 32.71 28.75 -8.04
N ASP A 482 33.54 29.80 -8.08
CA ASP A 482 34.45 30.13 -6.97
C ASP A 482 33.84 31.37 -6.30
N ASP A 483 33.23 31.20 -5.13
CA ASP A 483 33.62 31.93 -3.90
C ASP A 483 32.75 31.46 -2.70
N PRO A 484 33.34 31.01 -1.57
CA PRO A 484 32.62 30.48 -0.43
C PRO A 484 32.69 31.39 0.80
N THR A 485 31.84 32.41 0.97
CA THR A 485 31.66 33.06 2.28
C THR A 485 30.39 33.92 2.37
N SER A 486 29.39 33.46 3.14
CA SER A 486 28.78 34.29 4.21
C SER A 486 27.84 33.48 5.13
N CYS A 487 28.29 33.35 6.38
CA CYS A 487 27.56 33.46 7.67
C CYS A 487 26.22 32.72 7.84
N ARG A 488 26.10 31.63 8.62
CA ARG A 488 26.13 31.51 10.11
C ARG A 488 25.27 32.51 10.88
N LEU A 489 24.20 32.00 11.48
CA LEU A 489 23.56 32.31 12.78
C LEU A 489 22.31 31.40 12.81
N SER A 490 21.95 30.56 13.76
CA SER A 490 22.39 30.12 15.09
C SER A 490 21.09 29.60 15.72
N ASP A 491 21.16 28.44 16.37
CA ASP A 491 20.10 27.90 17.24
C ASP A 491 19.53 28.95 18.19
N SER A 492 18.19 28.97 18.36
CA SER A 492 17.45 29.20 19.62
C SER A 492 15.97 29.50 19.34
N LEU A 493 15.08 28.52 19.48
CA LEU A 493 14.05 28.51 20.54
C LEU A 493 13.18 27.25 20.42
N LEU A 494 13.43 26.35 21.36
CA LEU A 494 12.54 25.29 21.81
C LEU A 494 11.81 25.84 23.05
N MET A 495 10.59 25.37 23.32
CA MET A 495 9.69 25.67 24.47
C MET A 495 8.67 26.77 24.18
N VAL A 496 7.36 26.70 24.46
CA VAL A 496 6.47 25.84 25.26
C VAL A 496 5.09 25.89 24.57
N CYS A 497 4.33 24.79 24.51
CA CYS A 497 2.91 24.78 24.93
C CYS A 497 2.29 23.38 24.89
N HIS A 498 1.78 23.01 26.06
CA HIS A 498 1.04 21.80 26.40
C HIS A 498 -0.34 21.72 25.73
N ASN A 499 -0.76 20.49 25.45
CA ASN A 499 -2.15 20.04 25.22
C ASN A 499 -2.91 19.97 26.58
N PRO A 500 -4.24 19.71 26.74
CA PRO A 500 -5.14 18.98 25.81
C PRO A 500 -6.66 19.36 25.75
N VAL A 501 -7.32 18.96 24.64
CA VAL A 501 -8.65 18.27 24.49
C VAL A 501 -9.93 18.79 25.21
N ARG A 502 -10.92 19.20 24.39
CA ARG A 502 -12.43 19.26 24.48
C ARG A 502 -12.89 20.65 23.99
N ALA A 503 -13.84 20.84 23.07
CA ALA A 503 -15.21 20.37 23.13
C ALA A 503 -15.91 20.45 21.74
N VAL A 504 -16.98 19.66 21.64
CA VAL A 504 -18.00 19.60 20.58
C VAL A 504 -19.03 20.72 20.80
N CYS A 505 -19.46 21.35 19.71
CA CYS A 505 -20.70 22.13 19.48
C CYS A 505 -21.14 23.27 20.43
N ALA A 506 -21.50 24.38 19.76
CA ALA A 506 -22.60 25.32 20.03
C ALA A 506 -22.31 26.65 20.77
N LEU A 507 -22.76 27.73 20.11
CA LEU A 507 -23.13 29.06 20.64
C LEU A 507 -21.94 29.95 21.09
N ALA A 508 -21.85 31.25 20.87
CA ALA A 508 -22.73 32.26 20.30
C ALA A 508 -21.88 33.51 19.96
N SER A 509 -22.39 34.29 19.00
CA SER A 509 -22.35 35.75 18.84
C SER A 509 -21.39 36.66 19.65
N GLU A 510 -20.80 37.58 18.88
CA GLU A 510 -20.32 38.96 19.19
C GLU A 510 -18.87 39.16 19.71
N PRO A 511 -18.33 40.40 19.66
CA PRO A 511 -17.73 40.99 18.46
C PRO A 511 -16.30 41.49 18.75
N LEU A 512 -15.42 41.55 17.76
CA LEU A 512 -14.16 42.28 17.90
C LEU A 512 -14.18 43.50 16.99
N ALA A 513 -14.31 44.64 17.67
CA ALA A 513 -14.26 45.97 17.12
C ALA A 513 -12.90 46.28 16.49
N ASP A 514 -12.98 46.79 15.26
CA ASP A 514 -12.29 47.94 14.70
C ASP A 514 -10.95 48.37 15.32
N SER A 515 -9.90 48.34 14.49
CA SER A 515 -9.42 49.60 13.94
C SER A 515 -8.64 49.42 12.64
N CYS A 516 -8.97 50.29 11.68
CA CYS A 516 -8.16 50.75 10.56
C CYS A 516 -7.97 49.81 9.36
N CYS A 517 -8.99 49.74 8.51
CA CYS A 517 -8.90 50.21 7.11
C CYS A 517 -10.32 50.29 6.54
N ALA A 518 -10.81 51.52 6.37
CA ALA A 518 -12.07 51.80 5.71
C ALA A 518 -11.97 51.47 4.21
N GLN A 519 -13.04 50.84 3.71
CA GLN A 519 -13.55 50.90 2.33
C GLN A 519 -12.62 50.41 1.21
N ASP A 520 -12.86 49.16 0.77
CA ASP A 520 -12.95 48.82 -0.66
C ASP A 520 -13.73 47.51 -0.82
N ALA A 521 -15.06 47.63 -0.86
CA ALA A 521 -15.94 46.57 -1.34
C ALA A 521 -16.06 46.72 -2.87
N SER A 522 -15.09 46.22 -3.64
CA SER A 522 -15.25 46.19 -5.11
C SER A 522 -14.45 45.13 -5.88
N THR A 523 -13.79 44.16 -5.24
CA THR A 523 -13.06 43.11 -5.98
C THR A 523 -13.29 41.70 -5.43
N SER A 524 -13.87 40.81 -6.26
CA SER A 524 -14.09 39.39 -5.93
C SER A 524 -12.84 38.51 -6.15
N LEU A 525 -11.75 39.11 -6.65
CA LEU A 525 -10.51 38.42 -6.98
C LEU A 525 -9.57 38.36 -5.76
N ALA A 526 -9.08 37.16 -5.44
CA ALA A 526 -8.12 36.98 -4.35
C ALA A 526 -6.81 37.79 -4.61
N PRO A 527 -6.29 38.55 -3.62
CA PRO A 527 -5.08 39.36 -3.80
C PRO A 527 -3.82 38.57 -4.20
N SER A 528 -3.77 37.27 -3.90
CA SER A 528 -2.70 36.37 -4.34
C SER A 528 -2.74 36.10 -5.85
N LEU A 529 -3.92 35.94 -6.44
CA LEU A 529 -4.09 35.74 -7.88
C LEU A 529 -3.71 37.00 -8.66
N LEU A 530 -4.07 38.18 -8.14
CA LEU A 530 -3.73 39.45 -8.76
C LEU A 530 -2.21 39.66 -8.79
N ARG A 531 -1.50 39.42 -7.67
CA ARG A 531 -0.03 39.46 -7.63
C ARG A 531 0.62 38.49 -8.62
N ARG A 532 0.07 37.28 -8.75
CA ARG A 532 0.55 36.30 -9.73
C ARG A 532 0.30 36.77 -11.16
N ALA A 533 -0.87 37.31 -11.47
CA ALA A 533 -1.18 37.85 -12.78
C ALA A 533 -0.21 38.98 -13.17
N GLN A 534 0.06 39.90 -12.24
CA GLN A 534 1.02 40.99 -12.42
C GLN A 534 2.43 40.45 -12.66
N SER A 535 2.89 39.49 -11.86
CA SER A 535 4.20 38.84 -12.06
C SER A 535 4.33 38.19 -13.44
N LEU A 536 3.28 37.49 -13.90
CA LEU A 536 3.26 36.86 -15.22
C LEU A 536 3.21 37.88 -16.36
N SER A 537 2.53 39.01 -16.16
CA SER A 537 2.53 40.12 -17.13
C SER A 537 3.90 40.79 -17.24
N VAL A 538 4.62 40.94 -16.13
CA VAL A 538 6.01 41.47 -16.15
C VAL A 538 6.94 40.49 -16.88
N GLU A 539 6.83 39.19 -16.58
CA GLU A 539 7.58 38.13 -17.29
C GLU A 539 7.31 38.18 -18.80
N HIS A 540 6.04 38.33 -19.19
CA HIS A 540 5.65 38.50 -20.60
C HIS A 540 6.34 39.69 -21.26
N ASP A 541 6.31 40.86 -20.61
CA ASP A 541 6.88 42.08 -21.18
C ASP A 541 8.41 42.01 -21.30
N ASP A 542 9.09 41.34 -20.36
CA ASP A 542 10.53 41.12 -20.42
C ASP A 542 10.92 40.09 -21.48
N LEU A 543 10.13 39.02 -21.65
CA LEU A 543 10.31 38.07 -22.75
C LEU A 543 10.09 38.74 -24.11
N GLN A 544 9.10 39.61 -24.24
CA GLN A 544 8.84 40.35 -25.48
C GLN A 544 9.98 41.31 -25.82
N LYS A 545 10.56 42.01 -24.81
CA LYS A 545 11.79 42.81 -25.00
C LYS A 545 12.98 41.95 -25.42
N SER A 546 13.17 40.77 -24.80
CA SER A 546 14.26 39.83 -25.15
C SER A 546 14.10 39.24 -26.56
N LEU A 547 12.88 39.04 -27.03
CA LEU A 547 12.61 38.52 -28.37
C LEU A 547 12.85 39.58 -29.46
N ASN A 548 12.65 40.85 -29.13
CA ASN A 548 12.99 41.96 -30.03
C ASN A 548 14.51 42.11 -30.23
N SER A 549 15.34 41.64 -29.29
CA SER A 549 16.80 41.66 -29.41
C SER A 549 17.40 40.36 -29.96
N SER A 550 16.84 39.19 -29.60
CA SER A 550 17.31 37.88 -30.07
C SER A 550 16.16 36.88 -30.14
N PHE A 551 15.93 36.29 -31.32
CA PHE A 551 14.87 35.30 -31.50
C PHE A 551 15.25 33.94 -30.92
N ASP A 552 14.39 33.40 -30.06
CA ASP A 552 14.47 32.06 -29.49
C ASP A 552 13.07 31.42 -29.51
N ALA A 553 12.95 30.26 -30.16
CA ALA A 553 11.68 29.56 -30.34
C ALA A 553 11.02 29.16 -29.00
N SER A 554 11.80 28.84 -27.98
CA SER A 554 11.29 28.46 -26.65
C SER A 554 10.71 29.68 -25.92
N LYS A 555 11.43 30.80 -25.93
CA LYS A 555 10.97 32.06 -25.33
C LYS A 555 9.76 32.63 -26.05
N ALA A 556 9.71 32.52 -27.38
CA ALA A 556 8.56 32.92 -28.19
C ALA A 556 7.30 32.13 -27.82
N LYS A 557 7.43 30.83 -27.58
CA LYS A 557 6.32 29.98 -27.11
C LYS A 557 5.83 30.41 -25.72
N ARG A 558 6.75 30.60 -24.77
CA ARG A 558 6.42 31.07 -23.41
C ARG A 558 5.74 32.45 -23.42
N ALA A 559 6.24 33.39 -24.22
CA ALA A 559 5.61 34.71 -24.39
C ALA A 559 4.19 34.57 -24.97
N GLY A 560 3.99 33.70 -25.96
CA GLY A 560 2.65 33.42 -26.51
C GLY A 560 1.67 32.84 -25.47
N GLU A 561 2.15 31.98 -24.56
CA GLU A 561 1.34 31.43 -23.47
C GLU A 561 0.93 32.52 -22.47
N LEU A 562 1.87 33.38 -22.07
CA LEU A 562 1.62 34.45 -21.10
C LEU A 562 0.84 35.63 -21.67
N GLY A 563 0.82 35.82 -22.99
CA GLY A 563 0.13 36.94 -23.64
C GLY A 563 -1.38 36.95 -23.36
N ARG A 564 -2.00 35.79 -23.15
CA ARG A 564 -3.41 35.68 -22.75
C ARG A 564 -3.65 36.26 -21.35
N VAL A 565 -2.74 35.99 -20.41
CA VAL A 565 -2.82 36.52 -19.04
C VAL A 565 -2.55 38.01 -19.02
N ALA A 566 -1.50 38.47 -19.73
CA ALA A 566 -1.13 39.88 -19.79
C ALA A 566 -2.24 40.74 -20.41
N SER A 567 -2.87 40.28 -21.49
CA SER A 567 -3.99 40.99 -22.13
C SER A 567 -5.25 41.01 -21.25
N ALA A 568 -5.58 39.90 -20.58
CA ALA A 568 -6.71 39.84 -19.65
C ALA A 568 -6.50 40.76 -18.43
N LEU A 569 -5.29 40.79 -17.88
CA LEU A 569 -4.94 41.68 -16.77
C LEU A 569 -5.04 43.14 -17.17
N ARG A 570 -4.46 43.55 -18.32
CA ARG A 570 -4.54 44.95 -18.80
C ARG A 570 -5.97 45.40 -19.04
N ALA A 571 -6.82 44.52 -19.57
CA ALA A 571 -8.23 44.82 -19.78
C ALA A 571 -8.96 45.03 -18.45
N TRP A 572 -8.67 44.18 -17.45
CA TRP A 572 -9.21 44.29 -16.10
C TRP A 572 -8.72 45.57 -15.37
N GLU A 573 -7.42 45.87 -15.43
CA GLU A 573 -6.84 47.10 -14.85
C GLU A 573 -7.42 48.36 -15.48
N LYS A 574 -7.66 48.34 -16.80
CA LYS A 574 -8.32 49.45 -17.51
C LYS A 574 -9.75 49.67 -17.02
N ALA A 575 -10.53 48.60 -16.87
CA ALA A 575 -11.90 48.69 -16.34
C ALA A 575 -11.91 49.21 -14.89
N GLN A 576 -10.97 48.75 -14.05
CA GLN A 576 -10.82 49.23 -12.68
C GLN A 576 -10.48 50.73 -12.63
N SER A 577 -9.58 51.21 -13.50
CA SER A 577 -9.26 52.64 -13.62
C SER A 577 -10.49 53.45 -14.00
N SER A 578 -11.23 53.01 -15.03
CA SER A 578 -12.47 53.66 -15.48
C SER A 578 -13.52 53.71 -14.37
N ILE A 579 -13.68 52.64 -13.58
CA ILE A 579 -14.58 52.65 -12.42
C ILE A 579 -14.13 53.66 -11.38
N SER A 580 -12.83 53.77 -11.08
CA SER A 580 -12.32 54.74 -10.11
C SER A 580 -12.56 56.19 -10.55
N GLU A 581 -12.36 56.47 -11.84
CA GLU A 581 -12.61 57.79 -12.44
C GLU A 581 -14.10 58.14 -12.39
N LEU A 582 -14.98 57.23 -12.84
CA LEU A 582 -16.43 57.41 -12.81
C LEU A 582 -16.98 57.54 -11.38
N THR A 583 -16.41 56.80 -10.42
CA THR A 583 -16.79 56.90 -9.00
C THR A 583 -16.44 58.28 -8.46
N SER A 584 -15.23 58.78 -8.76
CA SER A 584 -14.83 60.14 -8.35
C SER A 584 -15.74 61.22 -8.94
N MET A 585 -16.16 61.07 -10.20
CA MET A 585 -17.08 62.00 -10.86
C MET A 585 -18.52 61.92 -10.32
N ALA A 586 -18.96 60.75 -9.85
CA ALA A 586 -20.30 60.54 -9.32
C ALA A 586 -20.50 61.00 -7.86
N GLU A 587 -19.40 61.04 -7.09
CA GLU A 587 -19.37 61.36 -5.65
C GLU A 587 -18.88 62.79 -5.36
N ASP A 588 -18.33 63.51 -6.34
CA ASP A 588 -17.88 64.89 -6.18
C ASP A 588 -19.06 65.84 -5.92
N PRO A 589 -19.14 66.47 -4.73
CA PRO A 589 -20.25 67.35 -4.36
C PRO A 589 -20.28 68.68 -5.13
N ASP A 590 -19.17 69.07 -5.79
CA ASP A 590 -19.07 70.30 -6.58
C ASP A 590 -19.43 70.07 -8.07
N GLN A 591 -19.75 68.83 -8.47
CA GLN A 591 -20.12 68.48 -9.85
C GLN A 591 -21.58 68.80 -10.18
N ASP A 592 -21.84 69.01 -11.47
CA ASP A 592 -23.19 69.20 -12.00
C ASP A 592 -24.03 67.92 -11.77
N PRO A 593 -25.25 68.03 -11.18
CA PRO A 593 -26.11 66.88 -10.92
C PRO A 593 -26.46 66.06 -12.17
N ASP A 594 -26.54 66.68 -13.35
CA ASP A 594 -26.81 65.96 -14.61
C ASP A 594 -25.60 65.11 -15.03
N LEU A 595 -24.37 65.64 -14.91
CA LEU A 595 -23.12 64.90 -15.15
C LEU A 595 -22.93 63.76 -14.16
N ALA A 596 -23.26 63.98 -12.88
CA ALA A 596 -23.20 62.95 -11.85
C ALA A 596 -24.20 61.80 -12.10
N SER A 597 -25.36 62.09 -12.71
CA SER A 597 -26.33 61.06 -13.09
C SER A 597 -25.81 60.16 -14.22
N ILE A 598 -25.20 60.74 -15.25
CA ILE A 598 -24.60 60.01 -16.38
C ILE A 598 -23.44 59.13 -15.89
N ALA A 599 -22.60 59.66 -15.00
CA ALA A 599 -21.50 58.89 -14.42
C ALA A 599 -22.00 57.65 -13.67
N ARG A 600 -23.11 57.71 -12.94
CA ARG A 600 -23.69 56.55 -12.22
C ARG A 600 -24.21 55.47 -13.18
N ASP A 601 -24.86 55.87 -14.27
CA ASP A 601 -25.36 54.94 -15.28
C ASP A 601 -24.21 54.23 -16.02
N GLU A 602 -23.13 54.95 -16.36
CA GLU A 602 -21.93 54.35 -16.96
C GLU A 602 -21.19 53.42 -15.98
N LEU A 603 -21.18 53.77 -14.69
CA LEU A 603 -20.54 53.00 -13.63
C LEU A 603 -21.22 51.62 -13.46
N GLU A 604 -22.55 51.53 -13.56
CA GLU A 604 -23.26 50.24 -13.53
C GLU A 604 -22.84 49.34 -14.72
N GLY A 605 -22.70 49.93 -15.92
CA GLY A 605 -22.22 49.23 -17.10
C GLY A 605 -20.77 48.74 -16.98
N GLU A 606 -19.87 49.55 -16.43
CA GLU A 606 -18.47 49.16 -16.20
C GLU A 606 -18.32 48.12 -15.09
N ARG A 607 -19.13 48.17 -14.03
CA ARG A 607 -19.15 47.11 -12.99
C ARG A 607 -19.53 45.75 -13.57
N ALA A 608 -20.56 45.69 -14.43
CA ALA A 608 -20.94 44.45 -15.11
C ALA A 608 -19.84 43.93 -16.06
N LYS A 609 -19.09 44.84 -16.72
CA LYS A 609 -17.92 44.46 -17.53
C LYS A 609 -16.78 43.94 -16.66
N LEU A 610 -16.55 44.51 -15.48
CA LEU A 610 -15.51 44.09 -14.55
C LEU A 610 -15.73 42.63 -14.12
N ASP A 611 -16.96 42.23 -13.78
CA ASP A 611 -17.29 40.84 -13.41
C ASP A 611 -16.94 39.86 -14.54
N LEU A 612 -17.24 40.22 -15.80
CA LEU A 612 -16.93 39.41 -16.97
C LEU A 612 -15.42 39.32 -17.24
N LEU A 613 -14.70 40.44 -17.07
CA LEU A 613 -13.25 40.50 -17.19
C LEU A 613 -12.56 39.73 -16.07
N GLU A 614 -13.11 39.75 -14.86
CA GLU A 614 -12.60 39.00 -13.72
C GLU A 614 -12.70 37.49 -13.97
N ARG A 615 -13.83 37.02 -14.51
CA ARG A 615 -13.98 35.62 -14.92
C ARG A 615 -12.97 35.23 -16.00
N LYS A 616 -12.79 36.06 -17.04
CA LYS A 616 -11.78 35.84 -18.09
C LYS A 616 -10.36 35.80 -17.54
N LEU A 617 -10.05 36.65 -16.56
CA LEU A 617 -8.75 36.68 -15.90
C LEU A 617 -8.52 35.38 -15.09
N LYS A 618 -9.51 34.94 -14.30
CA LYS A 618 -9.46 33.65 -13.58
C LYS A 618 -9.24 32.46 -14.52
N GLU A 619 -9.98 32.41 -15.62
CA GLU A 619 -9.82 31.37 -16.66
C GLU A 619 -8.41 31.40 -17.27
N SER A 620 -7.87 32.59 -17.55
CA SER A 620 -6.52 32.73 -18.12
C SER A 620 -5.39 32.30 -17.17
N LEU A 621 -5.58 32.48 -15.85
CA LEU A 621 -4.61 32.13 -14.82
C LEU A 621 -4.57 30.63 -14.51
N THR A 622 -5.63 29.91 -14.87
CA THR A 622 -5.73 28.47 -14.63
C THR A 622 -4.87 27.72 -15.65
N PRO A 623 -3.89 26.91 -15.21
CA PRO A 623 -3.07 26.15 -16.14
C PRO A 623 -3.94 25.13 -16.86
N ARG A 624 -3.75 25.02 -18.18
CA ARG A 624 -4.43 23.97 -18.94
C ARG A 624 -4.00 22.59 -18.46
N HIS A 625 -4.94 21.66 -18.42
CA HIS A 625 -4.64 20.28 -18.09
C HIS A 625 -3.67 19.67 -19.12
N ALA A 626 -2.72 18.84 -18.66
CA ALA A 626 -1.67 18.27 -19.52
C ALA A 626 -2.23 17.49 -20.73
N PHE A 627 -3.39 16.87 -20.57
CA PHE A 627 -4.08 16.10 -21.60
C PHE A 627 -5.27 16.83 -22.24
N ALA A 628 -5.42 18.15 -22.04
CA ALA A 628 -6.62 18.89 -22.49
C ALA A 628 -6.87 18.75 -24.00
N ASP A 629 -5.82 18.80 -24.81
CA ASP A 629 -5.92 18.79 -26.28
C ASP A 629 -6.07 17.37 -26.86
N PHE A 630 -5.99 16.32 -26.04
CA PHE A 630 -6.03 14.93 -26.51
C PHE A 630 -7.46 14.44 -26.79
N PRO A 631 -7.60 13.45 -27.70
CA PRO A 631 -8.79 12.62 -27.77
C PRO A 631 -9.02 11.88 -26.45
N CYS A 632 -10.21 11.33 -26.23
CA CYS A 632 -10.52 10.64 -24.97
C CYS A 632 -11.26 9.32 -25.17
N MET A 633 -11.19 8.49 -24.15
CA MET A 633 -11.87 7.21 -24.04
C MET A 633 -12.70 7.21 -22.77
N ILE A 634 -13.98 6.85 -22.90
CA ILE A 634 -14.93 6.74 -21.80
C ILE A 634 -15.20 5.26 -21.54
N GLU A 635 -14.81 4.77 -20.37
CA GLU A 635 -15.07 3.40 -19.92
C GLU A 635 -16.25 3.39 -18.95
N PHE A 636 -17.22 2.52 -19.23
CA PHE A 636 -18.44 2.34 -18.44
C PHE A 636 -18.40 0.98 -17.75
N ARG A 637 -18.46 0.95 -16.41
CA ARG A 637 -18.56 -0.30 -15.65
C ARG A 637 -19.67 -0.26 -14.61
N PRO A 638 -20.44 -1.35 -14.45
CA PRO A 638 -21.50 -1.42 -13.45
C PRO A 638 -20.91 -1.37 -12.04
N GLY A 639 -21.51 -0.54 -11.18
CA GLY A 639 -21.19 -0.43 -9.77
C GLY A 639 -22.16 -1.24 -8.87
N PRO A 640 -22.27 -0.89 -7.59
CA PRO A 640 -23.19 -1.56 -6.67
C PRO A 640 -24.65 -1.43 -7.13
N GLY A 641 -25.31 -2.55 -7.43
CA GLY A 641 -26.68 -2.57 -7.96
C GLY A 641 -27.12 -3.88 -8.61
N GLY A 642 -26.20 -4.82 -8.85
CA GLY A 642 -26.53 -6.09 -9.50
C GLY A 642 -26.90 -5.88 -10.98
N LEU A 643 -27.92 -6.60 -11.46
CA LEU A 643 -28.42 -6.48 -12.84
C LEU A 643 -28.90 -5.06 -13.19
N GLU A 644 -29.50 -4.35 -12.24
CA GLU A 644 -29.96 -2.98 -12.46
C GLU A 644 -28.80 -2.01 -12.76
N GLY A 645 -27.64 -2.22 -12.11
CA GLY A 645 -26.43 -1.45 -12.43
C GLY A 645 -25.98 -1.67 -13.88
N ARG A 646 -26.15 -2.88 -14.42
CA ARG A 646 -25.80 -3.23 -15.81
C ARG A 646 -26.75 -2.58 -16.82
N TYR A 647 -28.06 -2.63 -16.57
CA TYR A 647 -29.03 -1.92 -17.41
C TYR A 647 -28.78 -0.41 -17.42
N PHE A 648 -28.52 0.17 -16.24
CA PHE A 648 -28.21 1.59 -16.17
C PHE A 648 -26.86 1.95 -16.85
N THR A 649 -25.92 1.00 -16.92
CA THR A 649 -24.66 1.16 -17.67
C THR A 649 -24.96 1.32 -19.17
N ASP A 650 -25.87 0.52 -19.71
CA ASP A 650 -26.34 0.64 -21.10
C ASP A 650 -27.04 1.99 -21.36
N THR A 651 -27.88 2.46 -20.43
CA THR A 651 -28.53 3.77 -20.52
C THR A 651 -27.50 4.90 -20.63
N LEU A 652 -26.47 4.89 -19.76
CA LEU A 652 -25.41 5.91 -19.80
C LEU A 652 -24.57 5.81 -21.07
N PHE A 653 -24.21 4.60 -21.51
CA PHE A 653 -23.47 4.41 -22.76
C PHE A 653 -24.24 4.99 -23.96
N LYS A 654 -25.55 4.71 -24.07
CA LYS A 654 -26.42 5.26 -25.12
C LYS A 654 -26.54 6.78 -25.02
N MET A 655 -26.66 7.32 -23.81
CA MET A 655 -26.71 8.76 -23.54
C MET A 655 -25.47 9.49 -24.09
N TYR A 656 -24.26 9.02 -23.76
CA TYR A 656 -23.02 9.65 -24.26
C TYR A 656 -22.80 9.41 -25.75
N LYS A 657 -23.19 8.24 -26.28
CA LYS A 657 -23.15 7.98 -27.73
C LYS A 657 -24.06 8.95 -28.50
N ALA A 658 -25.29 9.18 -28.01
CA ALA A 658 -26.23 10.13 -28.59
C ALA A 658 -25.73 11.57 -28.50
N LEU A 659 -25.14 11.97 -27.37
CA LEU A 659 -24.46 13.26 -27.21
C LEU A 659 -23.35 13.45 -28.26
N CYS A 660 -22.53 12.42 -28.50
CA CYS A 660 -21.47 12.49 -29.50
C CYS A 660 -22.03 12.70 -30.91
N VAL A 661 -23.08 11.96 -31.28
CA VAL A 661 -23.75 12.13 -32.58
C VAL A 661 -24.33 13.53 -32.74
N ARG A 662 -25.02 14.05 -31.70
CA ARG A 662 -25.63 15.39 -31.73
C ARG A 662 -24.59 16.50 -31.87
N ARG A 663 -23.47 16.40 -31.16
CA ARG A 663 -22.37 17.39 -31.21
C ARG A 663 -21.41 17.18 -32.39
N GLY A 664 -21.61 16.16 -33.21
CA GLY A 664 -20.77 15.86 -34.37
C GLY A 664 -19.40 15.28 -34.03
N TYR A 665 -19.23 14.69 -32.85
CA TYR A 665 -17.98 14.01 -32.48
C TYR A 665 -17.86 12.65 -33.19
N ARG A 666 -16.64 12.33 -33.63
CA ARG A 666 -16.27 11.02 -34.18
C ARG A 666 -16.05 10.04 -33.03
N ALA A 667 -17.11 9.33 -32.69
CA ALA A 667 -17.10 8.32 -31.63
C ALA A 667 -17.01 6.89 -32.21
N ASN A 668 -16.03 6.12 -31.74
CA ASN A 668 -15.81 4.71 -32.08
C ASN A 668 -16.10 3.82 -30.86
N VAL A 669 -16.78 2.69 -31.06
CA VAL A 669 -17.07 1.74 -29.98
C VAL A 669 -15.99 0.67 -29.99
N LEU A 670 -15.07 0.74 -29.03
CA LEU A 670 -13.95 -0.20 -28.94
C LEU A 670 -14.37 -1.53 -28.31
N LYS A 671 -15.24 -1.47 -27.29
CA LYS A 671 -15.71 -2.65 -26.57
C LYS A 671 -17.15 -2.46 -26.11
N TYR A 672 -17.97 -3.49 -26.24
CA TYR A 672 -19.34 -3.52 -25.74
C TYR A 672 -19.69 -4.97 -25.37
N GLU A 673 -19.50 -5.31 -24.11
CA GLU A 673 -19.58 -6.68 -23.59
C GLU A 673 -20.82 -6.85 -22.69
N MET A 674 -21.57 -7.91 -22.93
CA MET A 674 -22.78 -8.27 -22.18
C MET A 674 -22.48 -9.30 -21.09
N ALA A 675 -23.23 -9.27 -20.00
CA ALA A 675 -23.10 -10.27 -18.94
C ALA A 675 -23.77 -11.60 -19.35
N GLU A 676 -22.97 -12.68 -19.44
CA GLU A 676 -23.45 -14.04 -19.77
C GLU A 676 -24.55 -14.56 -18.82
N ALA A 677 -24.49 -14.16 -17.54
CA ALA A 677 -25.41 -14.63 -16.49
C ALA A 677 -26.86 -14.12 -16.63
N ALA A 678 -27.17 -13.27 -17.60
CA ALA A 678 -28.51 -12.69 -17.79
C ALA A 678 -29.38 -13.44 -18.82
N GLY A 679 -28.79 -14.30 -19.67
CA GLY A 679 -29.48 -14.80 -20.88
C GLY A 679 -29.88 -13.68 -21.85
N ASP A 680 -30.72 -13.97 -22.85
CA ASP A 680 -31.30 -12.99 -23.80
C ASP A 680 -32.33 -12.04 -23.14
N GLN A 681 -32.29 -11.85 -21.82
CA GLN A 681 -33.24 -11.01 -21.10
C GLN A 681 -32.85 -9.53 -21.24
N SER A 682 -33.49 -8.84 -22.19
CA SER A 682 -33.56 -7.37 -22.19
C SER A 682 -34.49 -6.88 -21.09
N SER A 683 -34.22 -5.70 -20.51
CA SER A 683 -35.16 -5.05 -19.60
C SER A 683 -36.51 -4.78 -20.30
N SER A 684 -37.59 -4.58 -19.54
CA SER A 684 -38.89 -4.15 -20.08
C SER A 684 -38.82 -2.83 -20.86
N SER A 685 -37.74 -2.07 -20.68
CA SER A 685 -37.46 -0.79 -21.33
C SER A 685 -36.44 -0.92 -22.49
N GLY A 686 -36.09 -2.15 -22.91
CA GLY A 686 -35.15 -2.41 -24.01
C GLY A 686 -33.68 -2.18 -23.68
N GLU A 687 -33.32 -2.12 -22.39
CA GLU A 687 -31.94 -1.96 -21.93
C GLU A 687 -31.24 -3.32 -21.87
N GLN A 688 -29.96 -3.34 -22.21
CA GLN A 688 -29.14 -4.55 -22.25
C GLN A 688 -28.26 -4.65 -21.00
N PRO A 689 -27.97 -5.87 -20.48
CA PRO A 689 -27.19 -6.05 -19.27
C PRO A 689 -25.68 -5.94 -19.56
N VAL A 690 -25.20 -4.72 -19.82
CA VAL A 690 -23.80 -4.42 -20.14
C VAL A 690 -22.89 -4.69 -18.93
N GLN A 691 -21.84 -5.49 -19.14
CA GLN A 691 -20.79 -5.77 -18.16
C GLN A 691 -19.62 -4.77 -18.29
N GLU A 692 -19.28 -4.37 -19.52
CA GLU A 692 -18.27 -3.36 -19.80
C GLU A 692 -18.55 -2.72 -21.16
N ALA A 693 -18.43 -1.39 -21.25
CA ALA A 693 -18.46 -0.68 -22.54
C ALA A 693 -17.38 0.39 -22.59
N ILE A 694 -16.78 0.58 -23.77
CA ILE A 694 -15.71 1.54 -24.02
C ILE A 694 -16.04 2.33 -25.28
N LEU A 695 -16.13 3.65 -25.13
CA LEU A 695 -16.39 4.61 -26.20
C LEU A 695 -15.17 5.50 -26.39
N GLU A 696 -14.53 5.45 -27.55
CA GLU A 696 -13.44 6.35 -27.93
C GLU A 696 -13.99 7.54 -28.71
N ILE A 697 -13.51 8.74 -28.39
CA ILE A 697 -13.84 9.99 -29.08
C ILE A 697 -12.54 10.54 -29.67
N GLN A 698 -12.46 10.57 -30.99
CA GLN A 698 -11.21 10.80 -31.74
C GLN A 698 -10.88 12.29 -31.97
N ASP A 699 -11.79 13.21 -31.64
CA ASP A 699 -11.58 14.64 -31.86
C ASP A 699 -10.62 15.25 -30.85
N GLN A 700 -9.75 16.14 -31.33
CA GLN A 700 -8.82 16.87 -30.47
C GLN A 700 -9.59 17.77 -29.50
N GLY A 701 -9.11 17.84 -28.26
CA GLY A 701 -9.78 18.59 -27.19
C GLY A 701 -10.94 17.86 -26.51
N ALA A 702 -11.28 16.63 -26.92
CA ALA A 702 -12.39 15.89 -26.32
C ALA A 702 -12.16 15.58 -24.83
N TYR A 703 -10.92 15.30 -24.42
CA TYR A 703 -10.61 15.00 -23.02
C TYR A 703 -11.03 16.13 -22.07
N ASP A 704 -10.75 17.39 -22.39
CA ASP A 704 -11.09 18.52 -21.51
C ASP A 704 -12.60 18.69 -21.31
N ILE A 705 -13.39 18.30 -22.31
CA ILE A 705 -14.86 18.39 -22.27
C ILE A 705 -15.44 17.26 -21.42
N PHE A 706 -14.93 16.04 -21.59
CA PHE A 706 -15.49 14.86 -20.93
C PHE A 706 -14.86 14.55 -19.56
N ARG A 707 -13.70 15.12 -19.20
CA ARG A 707 -13.02 14.79 -17.91
C ARG A 707 -13.88 15.02 -16.67
N GLY A 708 -14.86 15.94 -16.74
CA GLY A 708 -15.84 16.17 -15.68
C GLY A 708 -16.83 15.04 -15.46
N GLU A 709 -16.88 14.05 -16.35
CA GLU A 709 -17.77 12.90 -16.27
C GLU A 709 -17.19 11.71 -15.53
N ALA A 710 -15.91 11.75 -15.17
CA ALA A 710 -15.30 10.69 -14.40
C ALA A 710 -15.85 10.65 -12.97
N GLY A 711 -16.35 9.49 -12.54
CA GLY A 711 -16.87 9.27 -11.19
C GLY A 711 -18.03 8.28 -11.11
N MET A 712 -18.72 8.29 -9.95
CA MET A 712 -19.87 7.41 -9.70
C MET A 712 -21.20 8.10 -10.03
N HIS A 713 -21.95 7.51 -10.95
CA HIS A 713 -23.28 7.94 -11.38
C HIS A 713 -24.34 7.07 -10.70
N ARG A 714 -25.19 7.67 -9.87
CA ARG A 714 -26.21 6.95 -9.08
C ARG A 714 -27.58 7.05 -9.73
N VAL A 715 -28.30 5.94 -9.87
CA VAL A 715 -29.70 5.93 -10.32
C VAL A 715 -30.64 5.54 -9.18
N GLN A 716 -31.80 6.19 -9.12
CA GLN A 716 -32.90 5.88 -8.23
C GLN A 716 -34.18 5.70 -9.06
N ARG A 717 -34.57 4.44 -9.26
CA ARG A 717 -35.81 4.08 -9.97
C ARG A 717 -36.33 2.72 -9.50
N ILE A 718 -37.56 2.39 -9.89
CA ILE A 718 -38.09 1.05 -9.74
C ILE A 718 -37.49 0.21 -10.87
N PRO A 719 -36.62 -0.77 -10.58
CA PRO A 719 -35.94 -1.53 -11.63
C PRO A 719 -36.91 -2.50 -12.30
N SER A 720 -36.64 -2.82 -13.57
CA SER A 720 -37.45 -3.76 -14.36
C SER A 720 -37.47 -5.18 -13.76
N THR A 721 -36.45 -5.54 -12.98
CA THR A 721 -36.33 -6.83 -12.31
C THR A 721 -37.11 -6.93 -10.99
N GLU A 722 -37.73 -5.85 -10.51
CA GLU A 722 -38.40 -5.82 -9.20
C GLU A 722 -39.92 -5.91 -9.33
N SER A 723 -40.52 -6.96 -8.75
CA SER A 723 -41.97 -7.21 -8.84
C SER A 723 -42.81 -6.40 -7.84
N LYS A 724 -42.23 -5.90 -6.74
CA LYS A 724 -42.98 -5.21 -5.66
C LYS A 724 -43.03 -3.68 -5.78
N GLY A 725 -42.52 -3.12 -6.88
CA GLY A 725 -42.57 -1.67 -7.13
C GLY A 725 -41.70 -0.83 -6.18
N ARG A 726 -40.66 -1.42 -5.57
CA ARG A 726 -39.76 -0.71 -4.65
C ARG A 726 -38.68 0.05 -5.42
N VAL A 727 -38.35 1.24 -4.96
CA VAL A 727 -37.26 2.04 -5.53
C VAL A 727 -35.93 1.46 -5.10
N HIS A 728 -35.10 1.08 -6.07
CA HIS A 728 -33.74 0.64 -5.83
C HIS A 728 -32.75 1.77 -6.14
N THR A 729 -31.63 1.75 -5.44
CA THR A 729 -30.51 2.65 -5.69
C THR A 729 -29.34 1.84 -6.22
N SER A 730 -28.98 2.09 -7.47
CA SER A 730 -27.86 1.47 -8.17
C SER A 730 -26.84 2.53 -8.58
N ALA A 731 -25.63 2.12 -8.94
CA ALA A 731 -24.61 3.04 -9.41
C ALA A 731 -23.77 2.45 -10.55
N VAL A 732 -23.17 3.32 -11.35
CA VAL A 732 -22.28 3.01 -12.47
C VAL A 732 -21.03 3.88 -12.35
N ALA A 733 -19.87 3.28 -12.58
CA ALA A 733 -18.58 3.95 -12.55
C ALA A 733 -18.16 4.32 -13.97
N LEU A 734 -17.81 5.59 -14.18
CA LEU A 734 -17.28 6.11 -15.44
C LEU A 734 -15.82 6.52 -15.25
N TRP A 735 -14.95 6.06 -16.15
CA TRP A 735 -13.60 6.58 -16.31
C TRP A 735 -13.54 7.38 -17.60
N VAL A 736 -12.81 8.49 -17.57
CA VAL A 736 -12.46 9.26 -18.76
C VAL A 736 -10.94 9.33 -18.82
N LEU A 737 -10.37 8.72 -19.85
CA LEU A 737 -8.93 8.58 -20.05
C LEU A 737 -8.53 9.30 -21.34
N PRO A 738 -7.31 9.85 -21.45
CA PRO A 738 -6.81 10.32 -22.73
C PRO A 738 -6.58 9.11 -23.65
N SER A 739 -6.99 9.23 -24.92
CA SER A 739 -6.60 8.25 -25.94
C SER A 739 -5.29 8.70 -26.59
N PHE A 740 -4.32 7.78 -26.65
CA PHE A 740 -3.06 7.99 -27.33
C PHE A 740 -3.14 7.32 -28.70
N PRO A 741 -2.63 7.95 -29.77
CA PRO A 741 -2.53 7.28 -31.06
C PRO A 741 -1.73 5.99 -30.88
N GLU A 742 -2.33 4.84 -31.20
CA GLU A 742 -1.58 3.59 -31.24
C GLU A 742 -0.55 3.67 -32.37
N GLY A 743 0.73 3.52 -32.04
CA GLY A 743 1.78 3.26 -33.02
C GLY A 743 1.36 2.04 -33.84
N GLY A 744 1.33 2.17 -35.16
CA GLY A 744 0.63 1.23 -36.03
C GLY A 744 1.06 -0.22 -35.85
N SER A 745 0.09 -1.13 -35.65
CA SER A 745 0.11 -2.51 -36.17
C SER A 745 -1.09 -3.33 -35.66
N GLY A 746 -2.29 -2.99 -36.13
CA GLY A 746 -3.47 -3.87 -36.06
C GLY A 746 -3.60 -4.81 -37.27
N GLY A 747 -2.52 -5.04 -38.02
CA GLY A 747 -2.51 -5.91 -39.19
C GLY A 747 -1.51 -7.06 -39.03
N ASP A 748 -1.82 -8.22 -39.60
CA ASP A 748 -1.09 -9.51 -39.53
C ASP A 748 0.42 -9.46 -39.91
N ASN A 749 0.96 -8.32 -40.33
CA ASN A 749 2.39 -8.12 -40.61
C ASN A 749 3.01 -7.20 -39.56
N VAL A 750 3.64 -7.79 -38.55
CA VAL A 750 4.52 -7.09 -37.60
C VAL A 750 5.78 -6.65 -38.36
N ASP A 751 5.81 -5.40 -38.82
CA ASP A 751 7.05 -4.81 -39.34
C ASP A 751 8.00 -4.56 -38.16
N VAL A 752 9.18 -5.19 -38.24
CA VAL A 752 10.16 -5.17 -37.16
C VAL A 752 11.16 -4.02 -37.32
N ASP A 753 11.12 -3.34 -38.47
CA ASP A 753 12.00 -2.22 -38.81
C ASP A 753 11.29 -0.85 -38.68
N ASP A 754 10.00 -0.83 -38.30
CA ASP A 754 9.25 0.40 -38.00
C ASP A 754 9.64 0.99 -36.63
N PRO A 755 10.17 2.22 -36.55
CA PRO A 755 10.54 2.86 -35.28
C PRO A 755 9.41 2.96 -34.24
N GLU A 756 8.15 2.98 -34.68
CA GLU A 756 6.97 3.10 -33.81
C GLU A 756 6.42 1.73 -33.34
N SER A 757 6.98 0.62 -33.85
CA SER A 757 6.58 -0.74 -33.48
C SER A 757 7.17 -1.15 -32.13
N ASP A 758 6.37 -1.86 -31.32
CA ASP A 758 6.82 -2.42 -30.04
C ASP A 758 8.01 -3.38 -30.19
N PHE A 759 8.11 -4.05 -31.35
CA PHE A 759 9.14 -5.03 -31.66
C PHE A 759 10.44 -4.41 -32.19
N TYR A 760 10.44 -3.11 -32.49
CA TYR A 760 11.62 -2.42 -32.99
C TYR A 760 12.66 -2.24 -31.90
N VAL A 761 13.88 -2.64 -32.21
CA VAL A 761 15.05 -2.52 -31.34
C VAL A 761 16.18 -1.97 -32.18
N ASN A 762 16.67 -0.79 -31.81
CA ASN A 762 17.78 -0.15 -32.52
C ASN A 762 19.04 -1.02 -32.39
N PRO A 763 19.65 -1.47 -33.50
CA PRO A 763 20.84 -2.32 -33.44
C PRO A 763 22.03 -1.68 -32.71
N THR A 764 22.14 -0.35 -32.69
CA THR A 764 23.25 0.37 -32.02
C THR A 764 23.18 0.30 -30.50
N GLU A 765 22.01 -0.01 -29.93
CA GLU A 765 21.77 -0.08 -28.49
C GLU A 765 22.00 -1.49 -27.91
N VAL A 766 22.31 -2.47 -28.77
CA VAL A 766 22.51 -3.87 -28.37
C VAL A 766 23.97 -4.24 -28.41
N LYS A 767 24.52 -4.56 -27.23
CA LYS A 767 25.87 -5.13 -27.10
C LYS A 767 25.82 -6.64 -27.36
N ILE A 768 26.56 -7.10 -28.37
CA ILE A 768 26.66 -8.52 -28.74
C ILE A 768 28.00 -9.07 -28.26
N GLU A 769 27.97 -10.14 -27.47
CA GLU A 769 29.13 -10.85 -26.93
C GLU A 769 29.11 -12.31 -27.41
N THR A 770 30.24 -12.82 -27.91
CA THR A 770 30.43 -14.23 -28.28
C THR A 770 31.08 -14.98 -27.13
N MET A 771 30.68 -16.24 -26.91
CA MET A 771 31.22 -17.09 -25.86
C MET A 771 31.26 -18.56 -26.28
N ARG A 772 32.00 -19.36 -25.51
CA ARG A 772 31.99 -20.82 -25.67
C ARG A 772 30.72 -21.41 -25.06
N ALA A 773 30.08 -22.33 -25.79
CA ALA A 773 28.89 -23.02 -25.32
C ALA A 773 29.21 -23.89 -24.08
N ARG A 774 28.21 -24.18 -23.24
CA ARG A 774 28.35 -25.08 -22.09
C ARG A 774 27.52 -26.34 -22.29
N GLY A 775 28.12 -27.51 -22.10
CA GLY A 775 27.41 -28.80 -22.13
C GLY A 775 28.17 -29.90 -22.87
N ALA A 776 27.47 -31.01 -23.14
CA ALA A 776 28.03 -32.14 -23.88
C ALA A 776 28.28 -31.78 -25.35
N GLY A 777 29.53 -31.73 -25.78
CA GLY A 777 29.84 -31.53 -27.21
C GLY A 777 31.33 -31.62 -27.58
N GLY A 778 32.10 -32.40 -26.84
CA GLY A 778 33.47 -32.80 -27.19
C GLY A 778 34.41 -31.62 -27.47
N GLN A 779 35.34 -31.80 -28.41
CA GLN A 779 36.37 -30.81 -28.73
C GLN A 779 35.81 -29.52 -29.34
N HIS A 780 34.67 -29.59 -30.05
CA HIS A 780 34.04 -28.45 -30.71
C HIS A 780 33.50 -27.44 -29.69
N VAL A 781 32.88 -27.90 -28.61
CA VAL A 781 32.38 -27.02 -27.53
C VAL A 781 33.52 -26.33 -26.77
N ASN A 782 34.68 -26.98 -26.65
CA ASN A 782 35.83 -26.43 -25.93
C ASN A 782 36.61 -25.37 -26.72
N LYS A 783 36.59 -25.42 -28.05
CA LYS A 783 37.38 -24.53 -28.93
C LYS A 783 36.56 -23.46 -29.65
N THR A 784 35.30 -23.74 -30.00
CA THR A 784 34.48 -22.84 -30.84
C THR A 784 33.60 -21.91 -30.00
N GLU A 785 33.59 -20.61 -30.31
CA GLU A 785 32.74 -19.59 -29.67
C GLU A 785 31.37 -19.47 -30.36
N SER A 786 30.58 -20.55 -30.29
CA SER A 786 29.28 -20.64 -30.96
C SER A 786 28.11 -20.00 -30.18
N ALA A 787 28.26 -19.76 -28.88
CA ALA A 787 27.19 -19.19 -28.05
C ALA A 787 27.21 -17.66 -28.09
N ILE A 788 26.04 -17.04 -28.07
CA ILE A 788 25.88 -15.58 -28.15
C ILE A 788 25.13 -15.08 -26.92
N ARG A 789 25.57 -13.93 -26.40
CA ARG A 789 24.82 -13.12 -25.44
C ARG A 789 24.61 -11.73 -26.01
N MET A 790 23.38 -11.25 -25.92
CA MET A 790 22.99 -9.92 -26.31
C MET A 790 22.48 -9.17 -25.08
N THR A 791 22.87 -7.91 -24.95
CA THR A 791 22.45 -7.02 -23.87
C THR A 791 21.94 -5.73 -24.48
N HIS A 792 20.65 -5.43 -24.29
CA HIS A 792 20.09 -4.14 -24.68
C HIS A 792 20.43 -3.10 -23.60
N MET A 793 21.34 -2.19 -23.90
CA MET A 793 21.95 -1.26 -22.95
C MET A 793 20.93 -0.36 -22.21
N PRO A 794 19.90 0.21 -22.88
CA PRO A 794 18.92 1.06 -22.20
C PRO A 794 18.05 0.30 -21.18
N THR A 795 17.57 -0.89 -21.53
CA THR A 795 16.68 -1.68 -20.64
C THR A 795 17.42 -2.58 -19.66
N GLY A 796 18.70 -2.88 -19.92
CA GLY A 796 19.47 -3.90 -19.20
C GLY A 796 19.05 -5.34 -19.48
N THR A 797 18.14 -5.59 -20.44
CA THR A 797 17.66 -6.94 -20.78
C THR A 797 18.74 -7.76 -21.48
N VAL A 798 19.08 -8.91 -20.88
CA VAL A 798 20.10 -9.84 -21.37
C VAL A 798 19.44 -11.11 -21.89
N VAL A 799 19.81 -11.52 -23.10
CA VAL A 799 19.42 -12.79 -23.73
C VAL A 799 20.68 -13.55 -24.10
N SER A 800 20.66 -14.87 -23.93
CA SER A 800 21.76 -15.74 -24.38
C SER A 800 21.21 -16.97 -25.10
N MET A 801 21.87 -17.36 -26.19
CA MET A 801 21.47 -18.50 -27.03
C MET A 801 22.67 -19.38 -27.34
N GLN A 802 22.51 -20.70 -27.19
CA GLN A 802 23.57 -21.70 -27.42
C GLN A 802 23.07 -23.02 -28.03
N ASP A 803 21.81 -23.08 -28.48
CA ASP A 803 21.13 -24.33 -28.83
C ASP A 803 21.64 -24.93 -30.15
N HIS A 804 22.12 -24.09 -31.06
CA HIS A 804 22.68 -24.52 -32.33
C HIS A 804 24.21 -24.51 -32.35
N ARG A 805 24.81 -25.37 -33.19
CA ARG A 805 26.26 -25.38 -33.43
C ARG A 805 26.73 -24.15 -34.22
N SER A 806 25.85 -23.53 -35.01
CA SER A 806 26.13 -22.34 -35.81
C SER A 806 25.93 -21.06 -35.00
N GLN A 807 26.96 -20.19 -35.00
CA GLN A 807 26.92 -18.89 -34.35
C GLN A 807 25.84 -17.97 -34.97
N GLN A 808 25.69 -17.98 -36.30
CA GLN A 808 24.73 -17.11 -36.99
C GLN A 808 23.29 -17.45 -36.60
N ARG A 809 22.96 -18.75 -36.53
CA ARG A 809 21.61 -19.20 -36.14
C ARG A 809 21.29 -18.82 -34.69
N ASN A 810 22.26 -19.00 -33.78
CA ASN A 810 22.13 -18.53 -32.40
C ASN A 810 21.97 -16.99 -32.32
N ARG A 811 22.52 -16.23 -33.28
CA ARG A 811 22.39 -14.76 -33.34
C ARG A 811 20.96 -14.37 -33.71
N GLU A 812 20.40 -15.00 -34.73
CA GLU A 812 19.03 -14.77 -35.20
C GLU A 812 18.01 -15.12 -34.10
N ASP A 813 18.19 -16.26 -33.44
CA ASP A 813 17.33 -16.69 -32.33
C ASP A 813 17.46 -15.77 -31.10
N ALA A 814 18.69 -15.31 -30.80
CA ALA A 814 18.92 -14.35 -29.72
C ALA A 814 18.24 -13.00 -30.02
N TRP A 815 18.29 -12.50 -31.27
CA TRP A 815 17.58 -11.30 -31.69
C TRP A 815 16.07 -11.45 -31.57
N LYS A 816 15.52 -12.58 -32.03
CA LYS A 816 14.08 -12.87 -31.92
C LYS A 816 13.61 -12.86 -30.47
N MET A 817 14.36 -13.50 -29.57
CA MET A 817 14.04 -13.54 -28.14
C MET A 817 14.26 -12.18 -27.47
N LEU A 818 15.27 -11.40 -27.89
CA LEU A 818 15.51 -10.05 -27.37
C LEU A 818 14.35 -9.10 -27.73
N ARG A 819 13.93 -9.08 -29.00
CA ARG A 819 12.79 -8.29 -29.49
C ARG A 819 11.49 -8.67 -28.77
N SER A 820 11.22 -9.96 -28.61
CA SER A 820 10.05 -10.45 -27.87
C SER A 820 10.05 -10.03 -26.40
N ARG A 821 11.21 -10.09 -25.70
CA ARG A 821 11.31 -9.66 -24.30
C ARG A 821 11.15 -8.15 -24.15
N ILE A 822 11.73 -7.35 -25.05
CA ILE A 822 11.61 -5.89 -25.02
C ILE A 822 10.16 -5.47 -25.32
N ALA A 823 9.53 -6.07 -26.33
CA ALA A 823 8.13 -5.84 -26.64
C ALA A 823 7.22 -6.18 -25.45
N SER A 824 7.44 -7.35 -24.80
CA SER A 824 6.71 -7.74 -23.58
C SER A 824 6.93 -6.76 -22.43
N GLN A 825 8.15 -6.26 -22.23
CA GLN A 825 8.48 -5.30 -21.18
C GLN A 825 7.83 -3.93 -21.44
N ARG A 826 7.82 -3.45 -22.69
CA ARG A 826 7.15 -2.21 -23.10
C ARG A 826 5.63 -2.33 -22.96
N ALA A 827 5.06 -3.48 -23.34
CA ALA A 827 3.65 -3.77 -23.15
C ALA A 827 3.27 -3.77 -21.66
N GLU A 828 4.05 -4.43 -20.80
CA GLU A 828 3.86 -4.43 -19.34
C GLU A 828 3.96 -3.00 -18.77
N GLN A 829 4.94 -2.20 -19.21
CA GLN A 829 5.08 -0.81 -18.80
C GLN A 829 3.87 0.05 -19.20
N ARG A 830 3.40 -0.07 -20.45
CA ARG A 830 2.20 0.64 -20.91
C ARG A 830 0.95 0.20 -20.14
N GLU A 831 0.82 -1.09 -19.84
CA GLU A 831 -0.29 -1.63 -19.04
C GLU A 831 -0.23 -1.08 -17.60
N GLU A 832 0.96 -1.03 -16.99
CA GLU A 832 1.15 -0.42 -15.67
C GLU A 832 0.81 1.08 -15.68
N GLU A 833 1.25 1.83 -16.69
CA GLU A 833 0.95 3.25 -16.83
C GLU A 833 -0.54 3.50 -17.03
N ALA A 834 -1.19 2.70 -17.89
CA ALA A 834 -2.63 2.72 -18.07
C ALA A 834 -3.37 2.38 -16.76
N ALA A 835 -2.89 1.39 -15.99
CA ALA A 835 -3.47 1.04 -14.69
C ALA A 835 -3.28 2.17 -13.66
N LYS A 836 -2.11 2.83 -13.65
CA LYS A 836 -1.84 3.99 -12.80
C LYS A 836 -2.77 5.15 -13.15
N LEU A 837 -2.93 5.48 -14.43
CA LEU A 837 -3.87 6.49 -14.93
C LEU A 837 -5.33 6.16 -14.58
N ARG A 838 -5.76 4.90 -14.75
CA ARG A 838 -7.10 4.46 -14.32
C ARG A 838 -7.31 4.65 -12.82
N SER A 839 -6.31 4.28 -12.01
CA SER A 839 -6.38 4.39 -10.56
C SER A 839 -6.35 5.83 -10.04
N SER A 840 -5.72 6.76 -10.77
CA SER A 840 -5.67 8.18 -10.39
C SER A 840 -6.99 8.90 -10.64
N VAL A 841 -7.72 8.50 -11.69
CA VAL A 841 -9.04 9.06 -12.04
C VAL A 841 -10.12 8.59 -11.06
N LEU A 842 -10.25 7.26 -10.90
CA LEU A 842 -11.19 6.68 -9.96
C LEU A 842 -10.59 5.40 -9.37
N SER A 843 -10.26 5.45 -8.09
CA SER A 843 -9.73 4.28 -7.38
C SER A 843 -10.83 3.26 -7.12
N GLN A 844 -10.50 1.95 -7.14
CA GLN A 844 -11.48 0.91 -6.82
C GLN A 844 -12.12 1.09 -5.43
N ALA A 845 -11.41 1.71 -4.48
CA ALA A 845 -11.91 2.00 -3.15
C ALA A 845 -13.03 3.06 -3.12
N GLN A 846 -13.11 3.93 -4.14
CA GLN A 846 -14.15 4.95 -4.30
C GLN A 846 -15.38 4.42 -5.05
N ILE A 847 -15.37 3.16 -5.52
CA ILE A 847 -16.54 2.50 -6.12
C ILE A 847 -17.48 2.05 -5.00
N THR A 848 -18.04 3.02 -4.29
CA THR A 848 -19.00 2.80 -3.21
C THR A 848 -20.31 3.48 -3.54
N ARG A 849 -21.37 3.17 -2.77
CA ARG A 849 -22.66 3.87 -2.88
C ARG A 849 -22.57 5.33 -2.40
N GLY A 850 -21.51 5.72 -1.69
CA GLY A 850 -21.37 7.01 -1.02
C GLY A 850 -20.81 8.12 -1.91
N ASP A 851 -19.79 7.80 -2.72
CA ASP A 851 -18.97 8.75 -3.47
C ASP A 851 -19.58 9.15 -4.83
N LYS A 852 -20.88 9.45 -4.84
CA LYS A 852 -21.65 9.84 -6.02
C LYS A 852 -21.30 11.26 -6.50
N ILE A 853 -21.10 11.41 -7.81
CA ILE A 853 -20.99 12.73 -8.44
C ILE A 853 -22.35 13.20 -8.98
N ARG A 854 -23.16 12.28 -9.52
CA ARG A 854 -24.49 12.58 -10.07
C ARG A 854 -25.57 11.63 -9.54
N THR A 855 -26.79 12.11 -9.42
CA THR A 855 -27.97 11.29 -9.13
C THR A 855 -29.07 11.49 -10.16
N TYR A 856 -29.48 10.42 -10.80
CA TYR A 856 -30.60 10.34 -11.74
C TYR A 856 -31.81 9.77 -11.00
N ASN A 857 -32.77 10.63 -10.65
CA ASN A 857 -33.97 10.27 -9.91
C ASN A 857 -35.17 10.24 -10.85
N TYR A 858 -35.65 9.05 -11.17
CA TYR A 858 -36.76 8.87 -12.11
C TYR A 858 -38.11 9.27 -11.50
N ASN A 859 -38.30 9.09 -10.20
CA ASN A 859 -39.57 9.43 -9.54
C ASN A 859 -39.79 10.94 -9.46
N GLN A 860 -38.71 11.71 -9.43
CA GLN A 860 -38.73 13.18 -9.34
C GLN A 860 -38.41 13.86 -10.67
N ASP A 861 -38.24 13.08 -11.75
CA ASP A 861 -37.81 13.56 -13.07
C ASP A 861 -36.63 14.55 -12.99
N ARG A 862 -35.60 14.19 -12.20
CA ARG A 862 -34.50 15.10 -11.85
C ARG A 862 -33.14 14.45 -12.01
N CYS A 863 -32.19 15.19 -12.58
CA CYS A 863 -30.77 14.91 -12.52
C CYS A 863 -30.07 15.95 -11.64
N THR A 864 -29.33 15.50 -10.64
CA THR A 864 -28.58 16.36 -9.72
C THR A 864 -27.08 16.09 -9.87
N ASP A 865 -26.26 17.12 -10.13
CA ASP A 865 -24.81 17.06 -9.94
C ASP A 865 -24.45 17.58 -8.55
N HIS A 866 -23.97 16.69 -7.67
CA HIS A 866 -23.70 16.99 -6.26
C HIS A 866 -22.46 17.88 -6.07
N ARG A 867 -21.60 17.99 -7.10
CA ARG A 867 -20.38 18.79 -7.02
C ARG A 867 -20.67 20.26 -7.26
N ALA A 868 -21.38 20.54 -8.37
CA ALA A 868 -21.80 21.89 -8.73
C ALA A 868 -23.05 22.35 -7.95
N GLY A 869 -23.79 21.43 -7.32
CA GLY A 869 -25.05 21.75 -6.64
C GLY A 869 -26.19 22.10 -7.60
N LEU A 870 -26.08 21.70 -8.87
CA LEU A 870 -27.09 21.97 -9.90
C LEU A 870 -28.13 20.85 -9.97
N ASP A 871 -29.39 21.25 -9.90
CA ASP A 871 -30.55 20.40 -10.13
C ASP A 871 -31.21 20.76 -11.47
N VAL A 872 -31.34 19.77 -12.36
CA VAL A 872 -32.08 19.92 -13.62
C VAL A 872 -33.25 18.96 -13.68
N HIS A 873 -34.38 19.45 -14.21
CA HIS A 873 -35.58 18.67 -14.48
C HIS A 873 -35.64 18.26 -15.96
N ASN A 874 -36.55 17.36 -16.34
CA ASN A 874 -36.60 16.70 -17.66
C ASN A 874 -35.48 15.68 -17.84
N LEU A 875 -35.52 14.63 -17.01
CA LEU A 875 -34.58 13.51 -17.05
C LEU A 875 -34.55 12.79 -18.41
N PRO A 876 -35.67 12.58 -19.14
CA PRO A 876 -35.62 11.99 -20.49
C PRO A 876 -34.68 12.73 -21.44
N ASN A 877 -34.74 14.06 -21.47
CA ASN A 877 -33.84 14.84 -22.32
C ASN A 877 -32.36 14.70 -21.91
N VAL A 878 -32.08 14.54 -20.62
CA VAL A 878 -30.72 14.25 -20.14
C VAL A 878 -30.25 12.89 -20.64
N LEU A 879 -31.09 11.85 -20.51
CA LEU A 879 -30.77 10.47 -20.89
C LEU A 879 -30.65 10.26 -22.41
N GLU A 880 -31.30 11.09 -23.21
CA GLU A 880 -31.14 11.13 -24.67
C GLU A 880 -29.89 11.90 -25.14
N GLY A 881 -29.12 12.47 -24.20
CA GLY A 881 -27.94 13.28 -24.52
C GLY A 881 -28.29 14.68 -25.07
N GLY A 882 -29.47 15.21 -24.74
CA GLY A 882 -30.00 16.50 -25.19
C GLY A 882 -29.36 17.73 -24.52
N GLU A 883 -29.93 18.91 -24.77
CA GLU A 883 -29.41 20.20 -24.29
C GLU A 883 -29.39 20.33 -22.76
N THR A 884 -30.28 19.62 -22.06
CA THR A 884 -30.29 19.66 -20.59
C THR A 884 -29.05 19.00 -20.01
N LEU A 885 -28.48 17.98 -20.68
CA LEU A 885 -27.19 17.38 -20.29
C LEU A 885 -26.06 18.39 -20.47
N ASP A 886 -26.08 19.21 -21.53
CA ASP A 886 -25.04 20.22 -21.78
C ASP A 886 -24.91 21.19 -20.60
N LYS A 887 -26.04 21.63 -20.04
CA LYS A 887 -26.07 22.50 -18.85
C LYS A 887 -25.40 21.85 -17.64
N VAL A 888 -25.63 20.55 -17.44
CA VAL A 888 -25.01 19.79 -16.34
C VAL A 888 -23.51 19.64 -16.56
N MET A 889 -23.08 19.36 -17.80
CA MET A 889 -21.66 19.26 -18.15
C MET A 889 -20.94 20.60 -17.98
N GLU A 890 -21.58 21.70 -18.39
CA GLU A 890 -21.04 23.05 -18.26
C GLU A 890 -20.87 23.46 -16.80
N ALA A 891 -21.89 23.23 -15.96
CA ALA A 891 -21.80 23.51 -14.52
C ALA A 891 -20.72 22.65 -13.83
N ALA A 892 -20.56 21.38 -14.23
CA ALA A 892 -19.50 20.53 -13.73
C ALA A 892 -18.10 21.02 -14.14
N ARG A 893 -17.96 21.56 -15.36
CA ARG A 893 -16.72 22.16 -15.86
C ARG A 893 -16.38 23.45 -15.09
N GLU A 894 -17.35 24.33 -14.86
CA GLU A 894 -17.16 25.55 -14.07
C GLU A 894 -16.72 25.22 -12.64
N TRP A 895 -17.34 24.20 -12.02
CA TRP A 895 -16.93 23.71 -10.71
C TRP A 895 -15.48 23.19 -10.70
N LEU A 896 -15.06 22.44 -11.73
CA LEU A 896 -13.68 21.95 -11.86
C LEU A 896 -12.67 23.10 -11.96
N VAL A 897 -12.95 24.08 -12.81
CA VAL A 897 -12.10 25.28 -12.96
C VAL A 897 -12.03 26.04 -11.63
N GLY A 898 -13.15 26.20 -10.93
CA GLY A 898 -13.18 26.83 -9.60
C GLY A 898 -12.28 26.12 -8.59
N LYS A 899 -12.28 24.78 -8.57
CA LYS A 899 -11.37 23.99 -7.72
C LYS A 899 -9.90 24.14 -8.09
N GLU A 900 -9.59 24.19 -9.38
CA GLU A 900 -8.23 24.43 -9.86
C GLU A 900 -7.75 25.84 -9.43
N VAL A 901 -8.62 26.85 -9.51
CA VAL A 901 -8.33 28.22 -9.02
C VAL A 901 -8.09 28.25 -7.51
N GLU A 902 -8.93 27.59 -6.71
CA GLU A 902 -8.71 27.48 -5.25
C GLU A 902 -7.36 26.85 -4.90
N LEU A 903 -6.98 25.78 -5.60
CA LEU A 903 -5.69 25.12 -5.39
C LEU A 903 -4.51 26.04 -5.74
N LEU A 904 -4.62 26.81 -6.81
CA LEU A 904 -3.62 27.81 -7.19
C LEU A 904 -3.48 28.90 -6.14
N VAL A 905 -4.59 29.42 -5.61
CA VAL A 905 -4.60 30.40 -4.52
C VAL A 905 -3.84 29.85 -3.32
N MET A 906 -4.15 28.63 -2.88
CA MET A 906 -3.49 27.99 -1.75
C MET A 906 -2.00 27.80 -1.98
N GLU A 907 -1.59 27.41 -3.19
CA GLU A 907 -0.18 27.24 -3.54
C GLU A 907 0.58 28.58 -3.47
N GLU A 908 0.01 29.65 -4.01
CA GLU A 908 0.61 30.98 -3.99
C GLU A 908 0.67 31.57 -2.57
N GLU A 909 -0.38 31.39 -1.77
CA GLU A 909 -0.34 31.80 -0.36
C GLU A 909 0.69 31.02 0.45
N ALA A 910 0.87 29.72 0.17
CA ALA A 910 1.90 28.91 0.80
C ALA A 910 3.31 29.34 0.37
N LYS A 911 3.50 29.80 -0.87
CA LYS A 911 4.75 30.41 -1.34
C LYS A 911 5.00 31.75 -0.64
N ALA A 912 3.98 32.58 -0.47
CA ALA A 912 4.10 33.87 0.20
C ALA A 912 4.38 33.77 1.71
N LYS A 913 4.10 32.62 2.35
CA LYS A 913 4.39 32.35 3.77
C LYS A 913 5.78 31.73 4.02
N LYS A 914 6.47 31.30 2.97
CA LYS A 914 7.86 30.82 3.02
C LYS A 914 8.81 31.97 2.73
#